data_AF-A0A3P8ZBV4-F1
#
_entry.id   AF-A0A3P8ZBV4-F1
#
_cell.length_a   1.000
_cell.length_b   1.000
_cell.length_c   1.000
_cell.angle_alpha   90.00
_cell.angle_beta   90.00
_cell.angle_gamma   90.00
#
_symmetry.space_group_name_H-M   'P 1'
#
loop_
_entity.id
_entity.type
_entity.pdbx_description
1 polymer ?
#
loop_
_entity_poly.entity_id
_entity_poly.type
_entity_poly.pdbx_seq_one_letter_code
_entity_poly.pdbx_strand_id
1 'polypeptide(L)'
;MTIPDIIGPHLNEFYNTPILNPPSALECSLEPFPPKENTTLDAVVASGPASPSIPSSDIADSGVSSPQTMVPAKSNCSSSPYDTDCSRKLMSQIQRSVSQESLLDELEQELLSCQLPERGRSGQKGGGPVNGMLADQDGSTMVFEKCVQYKYDQQEKAIKRLLDDNKKHQELILGICSEKDTMREELKRRVEIEKQMSTNCIEVFIRDLLKELKESKDKLVNQDGAAKNALQQMQREMAYRVEQAGKKCEEARQEKEAMVMKYVRGEKEALDLRRDKEGLEKRLREATKEVDRQALRGNQLAQEKGRLQQLYDAKDGEVSRLSRELEKVKEEVNSHLIKVKWAQNKLKSETDAHKETKDKLRDTTAKLTQAKEETEQIRKNCQDMIRTYQESEEIKSNELDAKLRETKGELEKKKQEQTDQLEMHRAKAKELEDLKRTFKEGLDELTTLRTKVKCLEDERPRWEDELSKYREIINRQKTEIARQRDKLGEIQALEQQHQRDEQEMASLREEVESVNIQIGELQRDVQGSREREAELLGFTEKLSSKNAQLQSESNSLQAQLDRLSTNSMELQGRLDETQTALTHRLQKEEALRQDDVQALQAERATLQCEMSQLKTRVEELRDELQTQKRKQAANIKDLTKQLTQARKRLEQVENGGCDRDVSSMGSRSSSSGSLNARHGSGVEERSPESQSGPTVVMVDSYPEVDKAVLVERIVRLQKAHARKQEKIEFMEDHIKQLVEEIRKKTKIIQSYVLREESGALSSEASDFNKAQLGRRGGIMASLYTSHPADSGLTLDLSLEINRKLQAVLEDTLLKNITCLLKYVYKHQHFANHLS
;
A
#
# COMPACT_ATOMS: atom_id res chain seq x y z
N MET A 1 56.50 -75.72 34.99
CA MET A 1 55.91 -76.06 36.30
C MET A 1 54.98 -74.92 36.72
N THR A 2 53.90 -75.23 37.44
CA THR A 2 53.12 -74.31 38.30
C THR A 2 52.73 -72.93 37.75
N ILE A 3 51.59 -72.90 37.05
CA ILE A 3 50.48 -71.94 37.28
C ILE A 3 49.65 -72.44 38.50
N PRO A 4 48.57 -71.80 39.02
CA PRO A 4 47.79 -70.62 38.56
C PRO A 4 47.69 -69.51 39.66
N ASP A 5 46.92 -68.40 39.58
CA ASP A 5 45.44 -68.32 39.63
C ASP A 5 44.81 -66.95 39.23
N ILE A 6 43.68 -67.03 38.46
CA ILE A 6 42.35 -66.33 38.53
C ILE A 6 42.34 -64.80 38.89
N ILE A 7 41.57 -63.87 38.28
CA ILE A 7 40.19 -63.88 37.73
C ILE A 7 40.01 -62.96 36.50
N GLY A 8 39.20 -63.41 35.54
CA GLY A 8 38.33 -62.58 34.67
C GLY A 8 36.89 -63.16 34.70
N PRO A 9 35.85 -62.46 34.19
CA PRO A 9 35.40 -62.81 32.82
C PRO A 9 34.69 -61.67 32.02
N HIS A 10 34.32 -62.02 30.77
CA HIS A 10 33.43 -61.29 29.85
C HIS A 10 31.97 -61.19 30.32
N LEU A 11 31.19 -60.31 29.66
CA LEU A 11 29.93 -60.71 29.00
C LEU A 11 29.54 -59.78 27.82
N ASN A 12 28.62 -60.23 26.96
CA ASN A 12 28.06 -59.53 25.80
C ASN A 12 26.55 -59.26 26.01
N GLU A 13 25.99 -58.23 25.36
CA GLU A 13 24.70 -58.20 24.62
C GLU A 13 24.45 -56.77 24.09
N PHE A 14 24.27 -56.55 22.77
CA PHE A 14 22.99 -56.51 22.03
C PHE A 14 21.95 -55.49 22.52
N TYR A 15 21.66 -54.43 21.74
CA TYR A 15 20.31 -54.09 21.25
C TYR A 15 20.28 -52.89 20.24
N ASN A 16 19.84 -53.19 19.02
CA ASN A 16 19.12 -52.40 17.99
C ASN A 16 18.89 -50.85 18.14
N THR A 17 19.41 -50.08 17.14
CA THR A 17 18.72 -49.13 16.19
C THR A 17 17.68 -48.06 16.65
N PRO A 18 17.29 -47.06 15.82
CA PRO A 18 17.84 -46.59 14.52
C PRO A 18 18.05 -45.06 14.37
N ILE A 19 18.63 -44.72 13.21
CA ILE A 19 18.57 -43.45 12.47
C ILE A 19 17.17 -42.78 12.48
N LEU A 20 17.13 -41.45 12.46
CA LEU A 20 15.96 -40.63 12.11
C LEU A 20 16.31 -39.67 10.96
N ASN A 21 15.45 -39.59 9.94
CA ASN A 21 15.55 -38.68 8.79
C ASN A 21 14.12 -38.29 8.32
N PRO A 22 13.90 -37.19 7.57
CA PRO A 22 12.60 -36.51 7.52
C PRO A 22 11.68 -36.93 6.36
N PRO A 23 10.37 -36.69 6.55
CA PRO A 23 9.45 -36.20 5.49
C PRO A 23 8.52 -35.07 6.03
N SER A 24 7.70 -34.34 5.26
CA SER A 24 7.67 -33.97 3.82
C SER A 24 6.62 -32.84 3.64
N ALA A 25 6.55 -32.21 2.46
CA ALA A 25 5.47 -31.30 2.08
C ALA A 25 4.15 -32.03 1.74
N LEU A 26 3.03 -31.29 1.67
CA LEU A 26 1.82 -31.67 0.93
C LEU A 26 0.95 -30.44 0.56
N GLU A 27 0.03 -30.61 -0.39
CA GLU A 27 -0.72 -29.53 -1.07
C GLU A 27 -2.24 -29.55 -0.83
N CYS A 28 -2.85 -28.36 -0.92
CA CYS A 28 -4.15 -28.02 -1.55
C CYS A 28 -5.43 -28.87 -1.28
N SER A 29 -6.50 -28.24 -0.74
CA SER A 29 -7.83 -28.09 -1.42
C SER A 29 -8.98 -27.51 -0.55
N LEU A 30 -9.62 -26.44 -1.06
CA LEU A 30 -11.06 -26.07 -1.14
C LEU A 30 -12.15 -26.61 -0.14
N GLU A 31 -12.95 -25.67 0.42
CA GLU A 31 -14.46 -25.53 0.49
C GLU A 31 -15.40 -26.78 0.65
N PRO A 32 -16.67 -26.68 1.19
CA PRO A 32 -17.47 -25.48 1.57
C PRO A 32 -18.26 -25.54 2.93
N PHE A 33 -19.08 -24.49 3.18
CA PHE A 33 -20.13 -24.29 4.22
C PHE A 33 -21.47 -25.07 3.96
N PRO A 34 -22.59 -24.93 4.74
CA PRO A 34 -22.88 -24.74 6.20
C PRO A 34 -23.98 -25.78 6.67
N PRO A 35 -25.11 -25.50 7.39
CA PRO A 35 -25.45 -24.61 8.53
C PRO A 35 -26.17 -25.30 9.75
N LYS A 36 -26.35 -24.57 10.87
CA LYS A 36 -27.54 -24.50 11.78
C LYS A 36 -27.20 -23.71 13.07
N GLU A 37 -27.93 -22.66 13.44
CA GLU A 37 -29.19 -22.65 14.24
C GLU A 37 -29.08 -23.29 15.64
N ASN A 38 -28.94 -22.48 16.71
CA ASN A 38 -30.09 -22.22 17.59
C ASN A 38 -29.91 -21.12 18.67
N THR A 39 -31.06 -20.64 19.14
CA THR A 39 -31.30 -19.51 20.06
C THR A 39 -31.20 -19.87 21.55
N THR A 40 -30.57 -18.98 22.34
CA THR A 40 -30.99 -18.57 23.71
C THR A 40 -30.45 -17.15 23.91
N LEU A 41 -31.24 -16.08 24.04
CA LEU A 41 -32.15 -15.74 25.15
C LEU A 41 -31.50 -15.78 26.54
N ASP A 42 -31.17 -14.60 27.06
CA ASP A 42 -31.55 -14.23 28.43
C ASP A 42 -31.71 -12.70 28.54
N ALA A 43 -32.54 -12.19 29.46
CA ALA A 43 -32.91 -10.77 29.52
C ALA A 43 -33.24 -10.24 30.93
N VAL A 44 -32.62 -9.11 31.31
CA VAL A 44 -32.81 -8.38 32.59
C VAL A 44 -32.75 -6.87 32.26
N VAL A 45 -33.87 -6.15 32.15
CA VAL A 45 -34.57 -5.39 33.22
C VAL A 45 -33.82 -4.13 33.69
N ALA A 46 -34.43 -2.94 33.93
CA ALA A 46 -35.59 -2.23 33.35
C ALA A 46 -35.71 -0.84 34.04
N SER A 47 -36.02 0.26 33.30
CA SER A 47 -36.65 1.48 33.86
C SER A 47 -37.03 2.50 32.77
N GLY A 48 -38.28 2.97 32.77
CA GLY A 48 -38.71 4.23 32.11
C GLY A 48 -38.76 5.38 33.13
N PRO A 49 -39.65 6.39 33.02
CA PRO A 49 -40.65 6.65 31.95
C PRO A 49 -40.69 8.13 31.47
N ALA A 50 -41.51 8.45 30.45
CA ALA A 50 -42.44 9.61 30.40
C ALA A 50 -43.02 9.88 28.99
N SER A 51 -44.31 10.21 28.94
CA SER A 51 -45.03 10.87 27.82
C SER A 51 -45.77 12.11 28.42
N PRO A 52 -46.43 13.05 27.69
CA PRO A 52 -47.35 12.90 26.54
C PRO A 52 -46.98 13.88 25.37
N SER A 53 -47.75 14.17 24.31
CA SER A 53 -49.21 14.14 24.03
C SER A 53 -49.54 14.05 22.52
N ILE A 54 -50.81 13.79 22.17
CA ILE A 54 -51.38 13.80 20.78
C ILE A 54 -52.40 14.96 20.66
N PRO A 55 -52.65 15.55 19.46
CA PRO A 55 -53.68 15.06 18.51
C PRO A 55 -53.18 15.05 17.03
N SER A 56 -53.68 14.30 16.03
CA SER A 56 -54.98 13.64 15.71
C SER A 56 -55.89 14.40 14.71
N SER A 57 -55.63 14.21 13.41
CA SER A 57 -56.55 14.24 12.24
C SER A 57 -55.71 13.96 10.97
N ASP A 58 -55.91 12.91 10.15
CA ASP A 58 -57.05 12.62 9.24
C ASP A 58 -57.25 13.76 8.22
N ILE A 59 -57.31 13.59 6.88
CA ILE A 59 -57.95 12.55 6.02
C ILE A 59 -57.14 12.35 4.69
N ALA A 60 -57.40 11.26 3.93
CA ALA A 60 -56.92 10.96 2.55
C ALA A 60 -57.23 12.09 1.52
N ASP A 61 -56.55 12.28 0.39
CA ASP A 61 -55.93 11.41 -0.64
C ASP A 61 -56.88 10.75 -1.68
N SER A 62 -56.38 10.73 -2.92
CA SER A 62 -56.74 10.01 -4.16
C SER A 62 -58.17 10.09 -4.75
N GLY A 63 -58.21 10.21 -6.08
CA GLY A 63 -59.44 10.21 -6.88
C GLY A 63 -59.16 10.34 -8.39
N VAL A 64 -59.08 9.22 -9.10
CA VAL A 64 -58.93 9.16 -10.57
C VAL A 64 -59.83 8.06 -11.13
N SER A 65 -60.79 8.42 -12.01
CA SER A 65 -61.04 7.74 -13.32
C SER A 65 -62.27 8.33 -14.03
N SER A 66 -62.38 8.03 -15.33
CA SER A 66 -63.58 8.13 -16.20
C SER A 66 -64.00 6.69 -16.62
N PRO A 67 -64.98 6.41 -17.53
CA PRO A 67 -65.86 7.29 -18.32
C PRO A 67 -67.38 6.91 -18.43
N GLN A 68 -68.18 7.80 -19.05
CA GLN A 68 -69.39 7.59 -19.90
C GLN A 68 -70.52 6.59 -19.54
N THR A 69 -71.81 7.03 -19.58
CA THR A 69 -72.82 6.71 -20.66
C THR A 69 -74.29 7.12 -20.34
N MET A 70 -74.77 8.20 -21.00
CA MET A 70 -76.08 8.46 -21.65
C MET A 70 -77.51 8.01 -21.14
N VAL A 71 -78.43 9.00 -21.08
CA VAL A 71 -79.94 9.01 -21.17
C VAL A 71 -80.79 8.21 -20.14
N PRO A 72 -82.13 8.44 -19.95
CA PRO A 72 -83.10 9.23 -20.73
C PRO A 72 -83.84 10.40 -20.00
N ALA A 73 -84.72 11.07 -20.76
CA ALA A 73 -85.36 12.35 -20.43
C ALA A 73 -86.69 12.26 -19.64
N LYS A 74 -87.16 13.42 -19.16
CA LYS A 74 -88.59 13.67 -18.88
C LYS A 74 -89.14 14.76 -19.81
N SER A 75 -90.30 14.50 -20.38
CA SER A 75 -91.08 15.43 -21.18
C SER A 75 -91.71 16.54 -20.33
N ASN A 76 -91.98 17.70 -20.92
CA ASN A 76 -93.21 18.41 -20.59
C ASN A 76 -93.80 19.22 -21.75
N CYS A 77 -95.10 19.51 -21.62
CA CYS A 77 -96.05 19.90 -22.65
C CYS A 77 -95.64 21.02 -23.63
N SER A 78 -96.18 20.94 -24.85
CA SER A 78 -96.10 21.95 -25.91
C SER A 78 -96.93 23.20 -25.61
N SER A 79 -96.34 24.39 -25.83
CA SER A 79 -97.05 25.62 -26.15
C SER A 79 -96.44 26.23 -27.40
N SER A 80 -97.24 26.52 -28.42
CA SER A 80 -96.75 27.18 -29.65
C SER A 80 -96.25 28.60 -29.33
N PRO A 81 -95.06 29.02 -29.81
CA PRO A 81 -94.48 30.33 -29.47
C PRO A 81 -95.23 31.55 -30.05
N TYR A 82 -96.37 31.33 -30.72
CA TYR A 82 -97.22 32.36 -31.32
C TYR A 82 -98.50 32.67 -30.52
N ASP A 83 -98.82 31.90 -29.46
CA ASP A 83 -100.07 32.05 -28.70
C ASP A 83 -99.91 33.02 -27.49
N THR A 84 -99.88 34.32 -27.81
CA THR A 84 -99.79 35.42 -26.83
C THR A 84 -101.16 35.85 -26.32
N ASP A 85 -101.20 36.56 -25.17
CA ASP A 85 -102.45 37.13 -24.66
C ASP A 85 -103.05 38.22 -25.56
N CYS A 86 -102.25 38.81 -26.45
CA CYS A 86 -102.73 39.72 -27.50
C CYS A 86 -103.56 38.93 -28.54
N SER A 87 -103.06 37.78 -29.01
CA SER A 87 -103.81 36.85 -29.89
C SER A 87 -105.09 36.35 -29.22
N ARG A 88 -105.04 35.95 -27.95
CA ARG A 88 -106.24 35.53 -27.18
C ARG A 88 -107.25 36.66 -27.01
N LYS A 89 -106.82 37.91 -26.76
CA LYS A 89 -107.71 39.08 -26.72
C LYS A 89 -108.37 39.34 -28.07
N LEU A 90 -107.62 39.32 -29.16
CA LEU A 90 -108.13 39.58 -30.52
C LEU A 90 -109.19 38.54 -30.91
N MET A 91 -108.91 37.25 -30.70
CA MET A 91 -109.88 36.16 -30.93
C MET A 91 -111.15 36.35 -30.07
N SER A 92 -110.99 36.68 -28.79
CA SER A 92 -112.11 36.97 -27.88
C SER A 92 -112.91 38.21 -28.29
N GLN A 93 -112.29 39.18 -28.96
CA GLN A 93 -112.95 40.40 -29.41
C GLN A 93 -113.74 40.15 -30.71
N ILE A 94 -113.18 39.38 -31.64
CA ILE A 94 -113.87 38.91 -32.85
C ILE A 94 -115.09 38.05 -32.50
N GLN A 95 -115.00 37.17 -31.50
CA GLN A 95 -116.14 36.37 -31.03
C GLN A 95 -117.27 37.19 -30.40
N ARG A 96 -117.02 38.40 -29.89
CA ARG A 96 -118.09 39.29 -29.37
C ARG A 96 -118.78 40.11 -30.47
N SER A 97 -118.17 40.28 -31.64
CA SER A 97 -118.75 41.01 -32.76
C SER A 97 -119.65 40.18 -33.68
N VAL A 98 -119.96 38.92 -33.32
CA VAL A 98 -120.73 37.99 -34.16
C VAL A 98 -121.84 37.27 -33.36
N SER A 99 -122.69 38.04 -32.68
CA SER A 99 -123.95 37.57 -32.09
C SER A 99 -125.13 38.36 -32.67
N GLN A 100 -126.02 37.70 -33.43
CA GLN A 100 -126.93 38.34 -34.38
C GLN A 100 -128.21 38.98 -33.80
N GLU A 101 -128.30 39.17 -32.48
CA GLU A 101 -129.51 39.72 -31.84
C GLU A 101 -129.58 41.26 -31.95
N SER A 102 -128.47 41.97 -31.71
CA SER A 102 -128.43 43.45 -31.64
C SER A 102 -128.79 44.19 -32.94
N LEU A 103 -128.85 43.51 -34.09
CA LEU A 103 -129.18 44.13 -35.39
C LEU A 103 -130.69 44.08 -35.71
N LEU A 104 -131.47 43.30 -34.95
CA LEU A 104 -132.92 43.21 -35.11
C LEU A 104 -133.63 44.35 -34.35
N ASP A 105 -133.13 44.67 -33.15
CA ASP A 105 -133.65 45.76 -32.30
C ASP A 105 -133.57 47.15 -32.97
N GLU A 106 -132.56 47.41 -33.80
CA GLU A 106 -132.45 48.67 -34.56
C GLU A 106 -133.43 48.74 -35.73
N LEU A 107 -133.76 47.60 -36.37
CA LEU A 107 -134.70 47.55 -37.50
C LEU A 107 -136.17 47.60 -37.08
N GLU A 108 -136.55 47.08 -35.90
CA GLU A 108 -137.90 47.30 -35.36
C GLU A 108 -138.13 48.79 -35.01
N GLN A 109 -137.11 49.48 -34.52
CA GLN A 109 -137.21 50.90 -34.11
C GLN A 109 -137.42 51.85 -35.29
N GLU A 110 -136.83 51.61 -36.46
CA GLU A 110 -137.14 52.42 -37.66
C GLU A 110 -138.53 52.13 -38.24
N LEU A 111 -139.00 50.88 -38.20
CA LEU A 111 -140.33 50.52 -38.73
C LEU A 111 -141.49 51.10 -37.90
N LEU A 112 -141.30 51.30 -36.60
CA LEU A 112 -142.30 51.88 -35.70
C LEU A 112 -142.45 53.40 -35.82
N SER A 113 -141.55 54.11 -36.51
CA SER A 113 -141.53 55.59 -36.50
C SER A 113 -142.47 56.28 -37.50
N CYS A 114 -143.17 55.52 -38.37
CA CYS A 114 -143.83 56.07 -39.56
C CYS A 114 -145.26 55.55 -39.80
N GLN A 115 -146.24 55.98 -38.99
CA GLN A 115 -147.67 55.95 -39.36
C GLN A 115 -148.36 57.30 -39.09
N LEU A 116 -149.30 57.65 -39.97
CA LEU A 116 -150.12 58.88 -39.95
C LEU A 116 -151.52 58.61 -39.36
N PRO A 117 -152.24 59.68 -38.99
CA PRO A 117 -153.56 59.93 -39.59
C PRO A 117 -153.64 61.38 -40.10
N GLU A 118 -154.01 61.73 -41.32
CA GLU A 118 -155.01 61.21 -42.28
C GLU A 118 -156.49 61.37 -41.87
N ARG A 119 -157.27 61.88 -42.83
CA ARG A 119 -158.74 61.78 -42.98
C ARG A 119 -159.67 62.53 -41.99
N GLY A 120 -160.25 63.63 -42.48
CA GLY A 120 -161.27 64.42 -41.75
C GLY A 120 -162.73 64.19 -42.15
N ARG A 121 -163.60 64.97 -41.49
CA ARG A 121 -165.00 65.32 -41.82
C ARG A 121 -165.24 66.74 -41.26
N SER A 122 -166.12 67.59 -41.80
CA SER A 122 -167.12 67.38 -42.86
C SER A 122 -167.60 68.70 -43.52
N GLY A 123 -167.75 68.68 -44.84
CA GLY A 123 -168.91 69.27 -45.55
C GLY A 123 -168.89 70.76 -45.92
N GLN A 124 -169.41 71.03 -47.14
CA GLN A 124 -169.89 72.33 -47.66
C GLN A 124 -168.83 73.43 -47.93
N LYS A 125 -168.96 74.28 -48.98
CA LYS A 125 -169.76 74.21 -50.23
C LYS A 125 -169.30 75.28 -51.23
N GLY A 126 -169.27 74.95 -52.53
CA GLY A 126 -169.27 75.94 -53.63
C GLY A 126 -167.98 76.75 -53.82
N GLY A 127 -168.00 77.66 -54.81
CA GLY A 127 -166.91 78.59 -55.10
C GLY A 127 -167.44 79.97 -55.50
N GLY A 128 -166.64 81.01 -55.29
CA GLY A 128 -166.95 82.42 -55.57
C GLY A 128 -165.81 83.34 -55.08
N PRO A 129 -165.55 84.50 -55.69
CA PRO A 129 -164.32 85.29 -55.45
C PRO A 129 -164.56 86.67 -54.79
N VAL A 130 -163.48 87.39 -54.42
CA VAL A 130 -163.23 88.84 -54.67
C VAL A 130 -161.92 89.33 -53.99
N ASN A 131 -161.32 90.40 -54.51
CA ASN A 131 -160.11 91.09 -53.99
C ASN A 131 -160.36 91.91 -52.71
N GLY A 132 -159.34 92.14 -51.86
CA GLY A 132 -159.40 93.16 -50.79
C GLY A 132 -158.14 93.26 -49.92
N MET A 133 -157.55 94.46 -49.83
CA MET A 133 -156.24 94.79 -49.25
C MET A 133 -156.07 94.74 -47.71
N LEU A 134 -154.79 94.70 -47.28
CA LEU A 134 -154.15 95.35 -46.10
C LEU A 134 -154.03 94.65 -44.71
N ALA A 135 -152.83 94.89 -44.14
CA ALA A 135 -152.37 94.82 -42.73
C ALA A 135 -152.13 93.44 -42.05
N ASP A 136 -150.98 93.37 -41.36
CA ASP A 136 -150.47 92.52 -40.24
C ASP A 136 -151.05 91.11 -40.02
N GLN A 137 -150.26 90.06 -39.69
CA GLN A 137 -149.39 90.00 -38.50
C GLN A 137 -148.44 88.75 -38.53
N ASP A 138 -147.43 88.71 -37.65
CA ASP A 138 -146.37 87.68 -37.63
C ASP A 138 -146.79 86.24 -37.24
N GLY A 139 -145.99 85.24 -37.67
CA GLY A 139 -145.93 83.96 -36.96
C GLY A 139 -145.36 82.73 -37.71
N SER A 140 -145.56 82.61 -39.03
CA SER A 140 -145.52 81.27 -39.68
C SER A 140 -144.15 80.76 -40.16
N THR A 141 -143.10 81.59 -40.21
CA THR A 141 -141.84 81.24 -40.90
C THR A 141 -140.95 80.24 -40.12
N MET A 142 -141.05 80.21 -38.80
CA MET A 142 -140.05 79.59 -37.89
C MET A 142 -140.02 78.04 -37.89
N VAL A 143 -140.95 77.37 -38.57
CA VAL A 143 -141.15 75.92 -38.45
C VAL A 143 -140.33 75.12 -39.47
N PHE A 144 -140.12 75.64 -40.68
CA PHE A 144 -139.42 74.94 -41.75
C PHE A 144 -137.92 74.78 -41.48
N GLU A 145 -137.30 75.85 -40.98
CA GLU A 145 -135.85 75.96 -40.71
C GLU A 145 -135.35 74.91 -39.71
N LYS A 146 -136.13 74.62 -38.66
CA LYS A 146 -135.79 73.61 -37.64
C LYS A 146 -135.68 72.18 -38.18
N CYS A 147 -136.41 71.85 -39.25
CA CYS A 147 -136.39 70.50 -39.83
C CYS A 147 -135.08 70.23 -40.59
N VAL A 148 -134.61 71.21 -41.36
CA VAL A 148 -133.33 71.13 -42.10
C VAL A 148 -132.16 71.04 -41.13
N GLN A 149 -132.16 71.87 -40.07
CA GLN A 149 -131.11 71.88 -39.06
C GLN A 149 -130.93 70.50 -38.39
N TYR A 150 -132.02 69.83 -38.03
CA TYR A 150 -131.98 68.51 -37.39
C TYR A 150 -131.34 67.41 -38.27
N LYS A 151 -131.53 67.46 -39.59
CA LYS A 151 -130.89 66.50 -40.52
C LYS A 151 -129.39 66.76 -40.69
N TYR A 152 -128.95 68.03 -40.70
CA TYR A 152 -127.52 68.36 -40.65
C TYR A 152 -126.87 67.90 -39.33
N ASP A 153 -127.53 68.16 -38.20
CA ASP A 153 -127.09 67.73 -36.87
C ASP A 153 -126.87 66.20 -36.77
N GLN A 154 -127.77 65.41 -37.36
CA GLN A 154 -127.66 63.96 -37.51
C GLN A 154 -126.43 63.56 -38.34
N GLN A 155 -126.26 64.19 -39.51
CA GLN A 155 -125.20 63.84 -40.46
C GLN A 155 -123.80 64.24 -39.95
N GLU A 156 -123.68 65.39 -39.25
CA GLU A 156 -122.43 65.79 -38.60
C GLU A 156 -122.03 64.83 -37.47
N LYS A 157 -123.00 64.35 -36.67
CA LYS A 157 -122.77 63.33 -35.63
C LYS A 157 -122.31 62.00 -36.23
N ALA A 158 -122.85 61.59 -37.38
CA ALA A 158 -122.39 60.40 -38.09
C ALA A 158 -120.94 60.56 -38.62
N ILE A 159 -120.60 61.71 -39.20
CA ILE A 159 -119.25 62.02 -39.68
C ILE A 159 -118.24 62.04 -38.51
N LYS A 160 -118.61 62.62 -37.36
CA LYS A 160 -117.78 62.62 -36.15
C LYS A 160 -117.47 61.21 -35.64
N ARG A 161 -118.47 60.32 -35.56
CA ARG A 161 -118.23 58.90 -35.18
C ARG A 161 -117.23 58.23 -36.13
N LEU A 162 -117.40 58.39 -37.44
CA LEU A 162 -116.51 57.80 -38.44
C LEU A 162 -115.08 58.35 -38.36
N LEU A 163 -114.89 59.63 -38.01
CA LEU A 163 -113.57 60.21 -37.75
C LEU A 163 -112.95 59.65 -36.46
N ASP A 164 -113.73 59.51 -35.39
CA ASP A 164 -113.27 58.91 -34.13
C ASP A 164 -112.89 57.43 -34.31
N ASP A 165 -113.65 56.66 -35.09
CA ASP A 165 -113.35 55.25 -35.38
C ASP A 165 -112.13 55.10 -36.30
N ASN A 166 -112.00 55.95 -37.33
CA ASN A 166 -110.80 55.99 -38.16
C ASN A 166 -109.55 56.35 -37.32
N LYS A 167 -109.67 57.27 -36.36
CA LYS A 167 -108.62 57.59 -35.39
C LYS A 167 -108.25 56.39 -34.50
N LYS A 168 -109.24 55.67 -33.95
CA LYS A 168 -109.00 54.41 -33.19
C LYS A 168 -108.27 53.36 -34.04
N HIS A 169 -108.61 53.24 -35.33
CA HIS A 169 -107.92 52.32 -36.24
C HIS A 169 -106.47 52.75 -36.50
N GLN A 170 -106.18 54.05 -36.64
CA GLN A 170 -104.81 54.56 -36.77
C GLN A 170 -104.00 54.32 -35.48
N GLU A 171 -104.58 54.57 -34.31
CA GLU A 171 -103.97 54.29 -33.00
C GLU A 171 -103.67 52.78 -32.82
N LEU A 172 -104.59 51.90 -33.25
CA LEU A 172 -104.37 50.44 -33.25
C LEU A 172 -103.24 50.01 -34.21
N ILE A 173 -103.18 50.58 -35.42
CA ILE A 173 -102.11 50.28 -36.40
C ILE A 173 -100.74 50.74 -35.88
N LEU A 174 -100.67 51.89 -35.20
CA LEU A 174 -99.45 52.37 -34.54
C LEU A 174 -99.05 51.46 -33.38
N GLY A 175 -100.01 51.00 -32.58
CA GLY A 175 -99.81 50.01 -31.52
C GLY A 175 -99.20 48.72 -32.05
N ILE A 176 -99.84 48.10 -33.06
CA ILE A 176 -99.37 46.87 -33.73
C ILE A 176 -97.98 47.08 -34.34
N CYS A 177 -97.70 48.24 -34.94
CA CYS A 177 -96.36 48.55 -35.45
C CYS A 177 -95.31 48.55 -34.33
N SER A 178 -95.60 49.18 -33.18
CA SER A 178 -94.68 49.25 -32.05
C SER A 178 -94.48 47.90 -31.34
N GLU A 179 -95.52 47.07 -31.23
CA GLU A 179 -95.43 45.70 -30.70
C GLU A 179 -94.58 44.82 -31.64
N LYS A 180 -94.80 44.90 -32.96
CA LYS A 180 -94.00 44.21 -33.99
C LYS A 180 -92.53 44.65 -33.99
N ASP A 181 -92.22 45.93 -33.77
CA ASP A 181 -90.83 46.41 -33.73
C ASP A 181 -90.13 46.09 -32.39
N THR A 182 -90.82 46.19 -31.25
CA THR A 182 -90.28 45.72 -29.96
C THR A 182 -90.07 44.21 -29.92
N MET A 183 -90.95 43.40 -30.54
CA MET A 183 -90.72 41.96 -30.74
C MET A 183 -89.54 41.66 -31.67
N ARG A 184 -89.28 42.49 -32.69
CA ARG A 184 -88.07 42.39 -33.53
C ARG A 184 -86.80 42.66 -32.72
N GLU A 185 -86.83 43.63 -31.82
CA GLU A 185 -85.70 43.90 -30.91
C GLU A 185 -85.51 42.83 -29.83
N GLU A 186 -86.60 42.28 -29.29
CA GLU A 186 -86.61 41.14 -28.37
C GLU A 186 -85.96 39.90 -28.99
N LEU A 187 -86.34 39.57 -30.23
CA LEU A 187 -85.75 38.47 -31.00
C LEU A 187 -84.26 38.74 -31.29
N LYS A 188 -83.89 39.97 -31.69
CA LYS A 188 -82.49 40.35 -31.93
C LYS A 188 -81.63 40.23 -30.67
N ARG A 189 -82.15 40.65 -29.50
CA ARG A 189 -81.48 40.49 -28.20
C ARG A 189 -81.28 39.01 -27.86
N ARG A 190 -82.28 38.16 -28.07
CA ARG A 190 -82.17 36.71 -27.83
C ARG A 190 -81.11 36.05 -28.71
N VAL A 191 -81.09 36.35 -30.00
CA VAL A 191 -80.07 35.83 -30.94
C VAL A 191 -78.66 36.29 -30.55
N GLU A 192 -78.47 37.54 -30.13
CA GLU A 192 -77.15 38.03 -29.70
C GLU A 192 -76.71 37.40 -28.36
N ILE A 193 -77.64 37.17 -27.42
CA ILE A 193 -77.35 36.45 -26.16
C ILE A 193 -76.99 34.98 -26.43
N GLU A 194 -77.75 34.28 -27.26
CA GLU A 194 -77.49 32.89 -27.64
C GLU A 194 -76.14 32.74 -28.36
N LYS A 195 -75.85 33.65 -29.29
CA LYS A 195 -74.55 33.76 -29.96
C LYS A 195 -73.42 34.01 -28.96
N GLN A 196 -73.56 34.97 -28.05
CA GLN A 196 -72.54 35.28 -27.04
C GLN A 196 -72.33 34.13 -26.05
N MET A 197 -73.40 33.42 -25.65
CA MET A 197 -73.30 32.22 -24.83
C MET A 197 -72.55 31.11 -25.58
N SER A 198 -72.87 30.90 -26.86
CA SER A 198 -72.18 29.92 -27.71
C SER A 198 -70.69 30.25 -27.90
N THR A 199 -70.34 31.50 -28.22
CA THR A 199 -68.93 31.91 -28.33
C THR A 199 -68.21 31.81 -26.99
N ASN A 200 -68.82 32.22 -25.88
CA ASN A 200 -68.20 32.09 -24.55
C ASN A 200 -67.95 30.61 -24.17
N CYS A 201 -68.89 29.71 -24.45
CA CYS A 201 -68.71 28.27 -24.20
C CYS A 201 -67.58 27.68 -25.06
N ILE A 202 -67.51 28.07 -26.35
CA ILE A 202 -66.44 27.63 -27.26
C ILE A 202 -65.08 28.21 -26.84
N GLU A 203 -65.02 29.48 -26.41
CA GLU A 203 -63.80 30.12 -25.90
C GLU A 203 -63.29 29.48 -24.59
N VAL A 204 -64.18 29.11 -23.67
CA VAL A 204 -63.80 28.37 -22.45
C VAL A 204 -63.29 26.99 -22.82
N PHE A 205 -64.00 26.23 -23.66
CA PHE A 205 -63.58 24.91 -24.10
C PHE A 205 -62.22 24.92 -24.84
N ILE A 206 -61.98 25.90 -25.71
CA ILE A 206 -60.68 26.11 -26.37
C ILE A 206 -59.60 26.45 -25.35
N ARG A 207 -59.90 27.29 -24.35
CA ARG A 207 -58.96 27.70 -23.29
C ARG A 207 -58.55 26.51 -22.42
N ASP A 208 -59.48 25.65 -22.07
CA ASP A 208 -59.24 24.45 -21.28
C ASP A 208 -58.44 23.41 -22.08
N LEU A 209 -58.78 23.16 -23.36
CA LEU A 209 -57.98 22.33 -24.26
C LEU A 209 -56.55 22.87 -24.46
N LEU A 210 -56.37 24.19 -24.57
CA LEU A 210 -55.04 24.80 -24.66
C LEU A 210 -54.25 24.66 -23.35
N LYS A 211 -54.93 24.69 -22.19
CA LYS A 211 -54.33 24.45 -20.87
C LYS A 211 -53.92 22.99 -20.71
N GLU A 212 -54.76 22.03 -21.08
CA GLU A 212 -54.43 20.59 -21.08
C GLU A 212 -53.28 20.27 -22.04
N LEU A 213 -53.29 20.84 -23.26
CA LEU A 213 -52.21 20.69 -24.24
C LEU A 213 -50.89 21.24 -23.69
N LYS A 214 -50.91 22.39 -23.01
CA LYS A 214 -49.73 22.96 -22.37
C LYS A 214 -49.24 22.06 -21.23
N GLU A 215 -50.12 21.66 -20.31
CA GLU A 215 -49.75 20.78 -19.19
C GLU A 215 -49.20 19.43 -19.67
N SER A 216 -49.75 18.87 -20.75
CA SER A 216 -49.25 17.65 -21.39
C SER A 216 -47.85 17.85 -21.97
N LYS A 217 -47.62 18.97 -22.68
CA LYS A 217 -46.30 19.35 -23.21
C LYS A 217 -45.27 19.58 -22.10
N ASP A 218 -45.64 20.28 -21.04
CA ASP A 218 -44.76 20.57 -19.90
C ASP A 218 -44.42 19.27 -19.13
N LYS A 219 -45.38 18.35 -18.98
CA LYS A 219 -45.14 16.98 -18.46
C LYS A 219 -44.16 16.20 -19.34
N LEU A 220 -44.31 16.24 -20.66
CA LEU A 220 -43.40 15.56 -21.60
C LEU A 220 -41.97 16.13 -21.56
N VAL A 221 -41.83 17.46 -21.48
CA VAL A 221 -40.52 18.13 -21.32
C VAL A 221 -39.85 17.73 -20.00
N ASN A 222 -40.61 17.64 -18.90
CA ASN A 222 -40.08 17.18 -17.62
C ASN A 222 -39.66 15.70 -17.65
N GLN A 223 -40.39 14.84 -18.36
CA GLN A 223 -40.02 13.43 -18.56
C GLN A 223 -38.77 13.27 -19.42
N ASP A 224 -38.65 14.01 -20.53
CA ASP A 224 -37.45 14.06 -21.37
C ASP A 224 -36.22 14.59 -20.61
N GLY A 225 -36.40 15.64 -19.80
CA GLY A 225 -35.36 16.15 -18.90
C GLY A 225 -34.92 15.12 -17.86
N ALA A 226 -35.86 14.43 -17.21
CA ALA A 226 -35.55 13.35 -16.27
C ALA A 226 -34.81 12.18 -16.93
N ALA A 227 -35.25 11.74 -18.12
CA ALA A 227 -34.60 10.69 -18.89
C ALA A 227 -33.17 11.08 -19.32
N LYS A 228 -32.96 12.33 -19.76
CA LYS A 228 -31.63 12.87 -20.08
C LYS A 228 -30.71 12.92 -18.85
N ASN A 229 -31.22 13.35 -17.70
CA ASN A 229 -30.46 13.37 -16.45
C ASN A 229 -30.06 11.95 -16.00
N ALA A 230 -30.97 10.98 -16.09
CA ALA A 230 -30.72 9.58 -15.80
C ALA A 230 -29.67 8.96 -16.76
N LEU A 231 -29.79 9.23 -18.08
CA LEU A 231 -28.81 8.80 -19.07
C LEU A 231 -27.42 9.40 -18.80
N GLN A 232 -27.33 10.70 -18.51
CA GLN A 232 -26.05 11.33 -18.14
C GLN A 232 -25.47 10.76 -16.85
N GLN A 233 -26.29 10.39 -15.86
CA GLN A 233 -25.81 9.74 -14.65
C GLN A 233 -25.28 8.34 -14.96
N MET A 234 -26.02 7.51 -15.71
CA MET A 234 -25.58 6.19 -16.12
C MET A 234 -24.28 6.25 -16.96
N GLN A 235 -24.12 7.27 -17.82
CA GLN A 235 -22.88 7.52 -18.55
C GLN A 235 -21.72 7.90 -17.62
N ARG A 236 -21.94 8.78 -16.63
CA ARG A 236 -20.93 9.14 -15.62
C ARG A 236 -20.52 7.94 -14.75
N GLU A 237 -21.47 7.14 -14.31
CA GLU A 237 -21.20 5.91 -13.55
C GLU A 237 -20.48 4.85 -14.39
N MET A 238 -20.85 4.68 -15.66
CA MET A 238 -20.17 3.77 -16.58
C MET A 238 -18.73 4.22 -16.83
N ALA A 239 -18.50 5.51 -17.10
CA ALA A 239 -17.17 6.08 -17.28
C ALA A 239 -16.30 5.88 -16.03
N TYR A 240 -16.84 6.14 -14.83
CA TYR A 240 -16.13 5.89 -13.56
C TYR A 240 -15.79 4.41 -13.36
N ARG A 241 -16.71 3.48 -13.67
CA ARG A 241 -16.44 2.02 -13.59
C ARG A 241 -15.35 1.59 -14.59
N VAL A 242 -15.34 2.15 -15.80
CA VAL A 242 -14.30 1.90 -16.82
C VAL A 242 -12.95 2.47 -16.37
N GLU A 243 -12.91 3.67 -15.80
CA GLU A 243 -11.69 4.27 -15.25
C GLU A 243 -11.14 3.45 -14.06
N GLN A 244 -12.01 3.01 -13.15
CA GLN A 244 -11.63 2.18 -12.00
C GLN A 244 -11.12 0.80 -12.44
N ALA A 245 -11.73 0.20 -13.47
CA ALA A 245 -11.23 -1.05 -14.07
C ALA A 245 -9.87 -0.83 -14.76
N GLY A 246 -9.71 0.27 -15.49
CA GLY A 246 -8.44 0.66 -16.11
C GLY A 246 -7.31 0.82 -15.11
N LYS A 247 -7.57 1.48 -13.98
CA LYS A 247 -6.60 1.62 -12.87
C LYS A 247 -6.17 0.26 -12.31
N LYS A 248 -7.11 -0.63 -11.99
CA LYS A 248 -6.82 -2.00 -11.52
C LYS A 248 -6.01 -2.83 -12.52
N CYS A 249 -6.29 -2.69 -13.82
CA CYS A 249 -5.51 -3.35 -14.87
C CYS A 249 -4.08 -2.81 -14.98
N GLU A 250 -3.89 -1.50 -14.81
CA GLU A 250 -2.58 -0.85 -14.84
C GLU A 250 -1.76 -1.13 -13.56
N GLU A 251 -2.41 -1.15 -12.39
CA GLU A 251 -1.84 -1.61 -11.11
C GLU A 251 -1.31 -3.05 -11.24
N ALA A 252 -2.14 -3.98 -11.72
CA ALA A 252 -1.72 -5.36 -11.96
C ALA A 252 -0.61 -5.50 -13.04
N ARG A 253 -0.56 -4.59 -14.02
CA ARG A 253 0.54 -4.53 -15.01
C ARG A 253 1.84 -4.09 -14.35
N GLN A 254 1.80 -3.06 -13.50
CA GLN A 254 2.96 -2.56 -12.76
C GLN A 254 3.45 -3.58 -11.72
N GLU A 255 2.56 -4.29 -11.03
CA GLU A 255 2.94 -5.40 -10.14
C GLU A 255 3.65 -6.53 -10.88
N LYS A 256 3.14 -6.93 -12.05
CA LYS A 256 3.78 -7.92 -12.92
C LYS A 256 5.17 -7.46 -13.39
N GLU A 257 5.31 -6.21 -13.82
CA GLU A 257 6.59 -5.64 -14.23
C GLU A 257 7.58 -5.53 -13.07
N ALA A 258 7.11 -5.15 -11.88
CA ALA A 258 7.91 -5.17 -10.65
C ALA A 258 8.33 -6.59 -10.24
N MET A 259 7.48 -7.61 -10.45
CA MET A 259 7.82 -9.02 -10.20
C MET A 259 8.86 -9.54 -11.18
N VAL A 260 8.75 -9.23 -12.48
CA VAL A 260 9.78 -9.54 -13.48
C VAL A 260 11.10 -8.87 -13.12
N MET A 261 11.08 -7.60 -12.71
CA MET A 261 12.29 -6.89 -12.28
C MET A 261 12.88 -7.43 -10.98
N LYS A 262 12.07 -8.00 -10.07
CA LYS A 262 12.58 -8.76 -8.90
C LYS A 262 13.25 -10.07 -9.35
N TYR A 263 12.63 -10.83 -10.25
CA TYR A 263 13.19 -12.08 -10.78
C TYR A 263 14.53 -11.85 -11.50
N VAL A 264 14.60 -10.86 -12.40
CA VAL A 264 15.83 -10.53 -13.15
C VAL A 264 16.97 -10.09 -12.22
N ARG A 265 16.67 -9.40 -11.11
CA ARG A 265 17.69 -9.09 -10.08
C ARG A 265 18.17 -10.37 -9.37
N GLY A 266 17.26 -11.21 -8.89
CA GLY A 266 17.60 -12.47 -8.23
C GLY A 266 18.38 -13.45 -9.12
N GLU A 267 18.04 -13.53 -10.42
CA GLU A 267 18.79 -14.34 -11.39
C GLU A 267 20.19 -13.76 -11.65
N LYS A 268 20.32 -12.44 -11.79
CA LYS A 268 21.62 -11.79 -11.92
C LYS A 268 22.48 -12.00 -10.67
N GLU A 269 21.92 -11.83 -9.48
CA GLU A 269 22.58 -12.06 -8.19
C GLU A 269 23.02 -13.53 -8.05
N ALA A 270 22.18 -14.49 -8.47
CA ALA A 270 22.55 -15.90 -8.51
C ALA A 270 23.68 -16.21 -9.52
N LEU A 271 23.77 -15.49 -10.64
CA LEU A 271 24.86 -15.62 -11.61
C LEU A 271 26.17 -14.98 -11.11
N ASP A 272 26.10 -13.79 -10.52
CA ASP A 272 27.24 -13.12 -9.86
C ASP A 272 27.80 -14.03 -8.73
N LEU A 273 26.93 -14.59 -7.87
CA LEU A 273 27.31 -15.54 -6.81
C LEU A 273 27.90 -16.85 -7.34
N ARG A 274 27.41 -17.38 -8.46
CA ARG A 274 28.01 -18.58 -9.11
C ARG A 274 29.42 -18.30 -9.61
N ARG A 275 29.63 -17.19 -10.33
CA ARG A 275 30.97 -16.77 -10.81
C ARG A 275 31.94 -16.58 -9.63
N ASP A 276 31.47 -15.93 -8.56
CA ASP A 276 32.33 -15.61 -7.42
C ASP A 276 32.65 -16.89 -6.61
N LYS A 277 31.71 -17.84 -6.51
CA LYS A 277 31.96 -19.21 -6.03
C LYS A 277 33.02 -19.92 -6.88
N GLU A 278 32.89 -19.96 -8.21
CA GLU A 278 33.87 -20.59 -9.11
C GLU A 278 35.27 -19.96 -8.97
N GLY A 279 35.32 -18.64 -8.76
CA GLY A 279 36.54 -17.89 -8.45
C GLY A 279 37.18 -18.30 -7.12
N LEU A 280 36.38 -18.49 -6.07
CA LEU A 280 36.84 -18.99 -4.78
C LEU A 280 37.29 -20.45 -4.85
N GLU A 281 36.56 -21.32 -5.53
CA GLU A 281 36.95 -22.72 -5.77
C GLU A 281 38.24 -22.84 -6.60
N LYS A 282 38.49 -21.89 -7.51
CA LYS A 282 39.79 -21.78 -8.21
C LYS A 282 40.92 -21.41 -7.24
N ARG A 283 40.75 -20.34 -6.45
CA ARG A 283 41.74 -19.89 -5.45
C ARG A 283 42.03 -20.98 -4.42
N LEU A 284 41.01 -21.72 -3.97
CA LEU A 284 41.17 -22.84 -3.04
C LEU A 284 42.06 -23.94 -3.63
N ARG A 285 41.81 -24.36 -4.89
CA ARG A 285 42.65 -25.33 -5.61
C ARG A 285 44.09 -24.83 -5.84
N GLU A 286 44.29 -23.53 -5.98
CA GLU A 286 45.63 -22.92 -6.09
C GLU A 286 46.34 -22.91 -4.73
N ALA A 287 45.64 -22.59 -3.65
CA ALA A 287 46.16 -22.65 -2.29
C ALA A 287 46.51 -24.10 -1.85
N THR A 288 45.67 -25.10 -2.17
CA THR A 288 45.98 -26.52 -1.89
C THR A 288 47.29 -26.94 -2.56
N LYS A 289 47.50 -26.61 -3.83
CA LYS A 289 48.75 -26.91 -4.56
C LYS A 289 49.97 -26.24 -3.94
N GLU A 290 49.82 -25.03 -3.40
CA GLU A 290 50.91 -24.35 -2.69
C GLU A 290 51.20 -25.03 -1.34
N VAL A 291 50.19 -25.49 -0.61
CA VAL A 291 50.36 -26.32 0.61
C VAL A 291 51.11 -27.62 0.27
N ASP A 292 50.71 -28.33 -0.78
CA ASP A 292 51.39 -29.54 -1.26
C ASP A 292 52.87 -29.26 -1.60
N ARG A 293 53.14 -28.15 -2.29
CA ARG A 293 54.49 -27.72 -2.66
C ARG A 293 55.35 -27.40 -1.44
N GLN A 294 54.79 -26.76 -0.42
CA GLN A 294 55.50 -26.45 0.83
C GLN A 294 55.70 -27.71 1.70
N ALA A 295 54.76 -28.66 1.69
CA ALA A 295 54.91 -29.96 2.34
C ALA A 295 56.06 -30.79 1.70
N LEU A 296 56.12 -30.83 0.37
CA LEU A 296 57.25 -31.44 -0.36
C LEU A 296 58.59 -30.78 -0.01
N ARG A 297 58.63 -29.44 0.07
CA ARG A 297 59.83 -28.70 0.50
C ARG A 297 60.21 -28.99 1.96
N GLY A 298 59.23 -29.11 2.86
CA GLY A 298 59.42 -29.49 4.25
C GLY A 298 60.06 -30.88 4.38
N ASN A 299 59.57 -31.85 3.62
CA ASN A 299 60.14 -33.20 3.57
C ASN A 299 61.59 -33.22 3.04
N GLN A 300 61.90 -32.42 2.01
CA GLN A 300 63.28 -32.27 1.50
C GLN A 300 64.21 -31.66 2.57
N LEU A 301 63.77 -30.62 3.28
CA LEU A 301 64.55 -29.99 4.37
C LEU A 301 64.72 -30.93 5.58
N ALA A 302 63.72 -31.77 5.88
CA ALA A 302 63.83 -32.79 6.91
C ALA A 302 64.86 -33.88 6.53
N GLN A 303 64.89 -34.30 5.25
CA GLN A 303 65.89 -35.25 4.74
C GLN A 303 67.31 -34.66 4.77
N GLU A 304 67.48 -33.41 4.33
CA GLU A 304 68.75 -32.67 4.43
C GLU A 304 69.21 -32.54 5.90
N LYS A 305 68.31 -32.18 6.82
CA LYS A 305 68.60 -32.14 8.26
C LYS A 305 69.08 -33.50 8.79
N GLY A 306 68.41 -34.59 8.40
CA GLY A 306 68.81 -35.96 8.77
C GLY A 306 70.20 -36.32 8.25
N ARG A 307 70.51 -35.98 6.99
CA ARG A 307 71.83 -36.17 6.37
C ARG A 307 72.93 -35.36 7.07
N LEU A 308 72.63 -34.12 7.45
CA LEU A 308 73.57 -33.26 8.19
C LEU A 308 73.81 -33.76 9.62
N GLN A 309 72.77 -34.27 10.30
CA GLN A 309 72.92 -34.89 11.62
C GLN A 309 73.84 -36.12 11.56
N GLN A 310 73.60 -37.04 10.63
CA GLN A 310 74.45 -38.22 10.42
C GLN A 310 75.93 -37.84 10.15
N LEU A 311 76.17 -36.75 9.41
CA LEU A 311 77.52 -36.26 9.16
C LEU A 311 78.15 -35.60 10.40
N TYR A 312 77.36 -34.90 11.22
CA TYR A 312 77.81 -34.39 12.51
C TYR A 312 78.17 -35.51 13.48
N ASP A 313 77.30 -36.52 13.64
CA ASP A 313 77.52 -37.67 14.52
C ASP A 313 78.78 -38.45 14.12
N ALA A 314 79.01 -38.61 12.81
CA ALA A 314 80.24 -39.21 12.29
C ALA A 314 81.50 -38.38 12.63
N LYS A 315 81.41 -37.04 12.58
CA LYS A 315 82.52 -36.15 12.94
C LYS A 315 82.78 -36.08 14.45
N ASP A 316 81.75 -36.15 15.29
CA ASP A 316 81.94 -36.29 16.74
C ASP A 316 82.60 -37.64 17.09
N GLY A 317 82.23 -38.71 16.37
CA GLY A 317 82.92 -40.01 16.44
C GLY A 317 84.40 -39.95 16.02
N GLU A 318 84.74 -39.20 14.96
CA GLU A 318 86.13 -38.94 14.56
C GLU A 318 86.91 -38.14 15.60
N VAL A 319 86.34 -37.05 16.14
CA VAL A 319 86.95 -36.24 17.22
C VAL A 319 87.18 -37.10 18.45
N SER A 320 86.16 -37.84 18.90
CA SER A 320 86.23 -38.78 20.01
C SER A 320 87.31 -39.86 19.83
N ARG A 321 87.59 -40.29 18.59
CA ARG A 321 88.71 -41.19 18.28
C ARG A 321 90.06 -40.48 18.40
N LEU A 322 90.20 -39.30 17.80
CA LEU A 322 91.43 -38.51 17.83
C LEU A 322 91.82 -38.08 19.25
N SER A 323 90.86 -37.72 20.10
CA SER A 323 91.11 -37.44 21.53
C SER A 323 91.67 -38.66 22.26
N ARG A 324 91.13 -39.87 21.99
CA ARG A 324 91.65 -41.13 22.57
C ARG A 324 93.04 -41.51 22.06
N GLU A 325 93.41 -41.09 20.86
CA GLU A 325 94.78 -41.24 20.34
C GLU A 325 95.73 -40.20 20.93
N LEU A 326 95.27 -38.97 21.14
CA LEU A 326 96.02 -37.88 21.77
C LEU A 326 96.38 -38.17 23.24
N GLU A 327 95.47 -38.74 24.02
CA GLU A 327 95.79 -39.17 25.40
C GLU A 327 96.80 -40.33 25.43
N LYS A 328 96.72 -41.31 24.53
CA LYS A 328 97.75 -42.36 24.41
C LYS A 328 99.14 -41.79 24.12
N VAL A 329 99.24 -40.85 23.18
CA VAL A 329 100.52 -40.20 22.86
C VAL A 329 101.04 -39.37 24.05
N LYS A 330 100.17 -38.75 24.86
CA LYS A 330 100.58 -38.13 26.13
C LYS A 330 101.11 -39.16 27.14
N GLU A 331 100.46 -40.32 27.29
CA GLU A 331 100.92 -41.41 28.16
C GLU A 331 102.29 -41.96 27.72
N GLU A 332 102.48 -42.15 26.42
CA GLU A 332 103.76 -42.53 25.82
C GLU A 332 104.84 -41.47 26.07
N VAL A 333 104.56 -40.20 25.81
CA VAL A 333 105.49 -39.07 26.07
C VAL A 333 105.84 -38.98 27.55
N ASN A 334 104.88 -39.17 28.46
CA ASN A 334 105.13 -39.23 29.91
C ASN A 334 106.02 -40.43 30.29
N SER A 335 105.78 -41.61 29.70
CA SER A 335 106.63 -42.79 29.87
C SER A 335 108.07 -42.55 29.40
N HIS A 336 108.24 -41.89 28.24
CA HIS A 336 109.55 -41.49 27.73
C HIS A 336 110.22 -40.42 28.62
N LEU A 337 109.49 -39.43 29.12
CA LEU A 337 110.00 -38.42 30.05
C LEU A 337 110.49 -39.04 31.37
N ILE A 338 109.80 -40.06 31.90
CA ILE A 338 110.23 -40.81 33.09
C ILE A 338 111.54 -41.57 32.78
N LYS A 339 111.62 -42.27 31.64
CA LYS A 339 112.83 -42.99 31.21
C LYS A 339 114.03 -42.05 31.04
N VAL A 340 113.83 -40.87 30.44
CA VAL A 340 114.88 -39.84 30.27
C VAL A 340 115.33 -39.30 31.62
N LYS A 341 114.40 -38.95 32.54
CA LYS A 341 114.74 -38.51 33.91
C LYS A 341 115.52 -39.59 34.69
N TRP A 342 115.17 -40.86 34.53
CA TRP A 342 115.90 -41.97 35.15
C TRP A 342 117.33 -42.08 34.60
N ALA A 343 117.49 -42.05 33.26
CA ALA A 343 118.81 -42.09 32.62
C ALA A 343 119.68 -40.87 32.99
N GLN A 344 119.08 -39.67 33.06
CA GLN A 344 119.74 -38.44 33.49
C GLN A 344 120.23 -38.53 34.95
N ASN A 345 119.39 -39.05 35.86
CA ASN A 345 119.77 -39.27 37.26
C ASN A 345 120.88 -40.33 37.39
N LYS A 346 120.82 -41.40 36.59
CA LYS A 346 121.85 -42.45 36.55
C LYS A 346 123.19 -41.89 36.06
N LEU A 347 123.20 -41.18 34.93
CA LEU A 347 124.39 -40.50 34.40
C LEU A 347 124.96 -39.49 35.40
N LYS A 348 124.11 -38.74 36.11
CA LYS A 348 124.55 -37.83 37.19
C LYS A 348 125.25 -38.61 38.30
N SER A 349 124.66 -39.71 38.80
CA SER A 349 125.26 -40.51 39.87
C SER A 349 126.63 -41.10 39.48
N GLU A 350 126.82 -41.48 38.21
CA GLU A 350 128.12 -41.95 37.71
C GLU A 350 129.11 -40.80 37.46
N THR A 351 128.62 -39.60 37.10
CA THR A 351 129.44 -38.38 37.02
C THR A 351 129.97 -37.98 38.40
N ASP A 352 129.12 -38.04 39.42
CA ASP A 352 129.49 -37.74 40.82
C ASP A 352 130.47 -38.81 41.37
N ALA A 353 130.26 -40.09 41.08
CA ALA A 353 131.21 -41.17 41.43
C ALA A 353 132.55 -41.08 40.68
N HIS A 354 132.54 -40.67 39.40
CA HIS A 354 133.75 -40.39 38.63
C HIS A 354 134.51 -39.17 39.19
N LYS A 355 133.79 -38.14 39.68
CA LYS A 355 134.41 -37.02 40.40
C LYS A 355 135.08 -37.49 41.69
N GLU A 356 134.39 -38.27 42.52
CA GLU A 356 134.95 -38.79 43.78
C GLU A 356 136.20 -39.65 43.55
N THR A 357 136.20 -40.53 42.54
CA THR A 357 137.35 -41.36 42.17
C THR A 357 138.49 -40.54 41.55
N LYS A 358 138.20 -39.49 40.76
CA LYS A 358 139.19 -38.55 40.25
C LYS A 358 139.86 -37.73 41.36
N ASP A 359 139.10 -37.32 42.38
CA ASP A 359 139.66 -36.57 43.50
C ASP A 359 140.47 -37.49 44.44
N LYS A 360 140.03 -38.75 44.67
CA LYS A 360 140.88 -39.78 45.31
C LYS A 360 142.17 -40.05 44.52
N LEU A 361 142.13 -40.07 43.18
CA LEU A 361 143.32 -40.22 42.34
C LEU A 361 144.28 -39.03 42.51
N ARG A 362 143.77 -37.80 42.62
CA ARG A 362 144.56 -36.60 42.95
C ARG A 362 145.23 -36.73 44.32
N ASP A 363 144.50 -37.15 45.34
CA ASP A 363 145.05 -37.35 46.69
C ASP A 363 146.18 -38.40 46.70
N THR A 364 146.00 -39.51 45.98
CA THR A 364 147.07 -40.53 45.85
C THR A 364 148.24 -40.03 45.00
N THR A 365 148.00 -39.17 44.01
CA THR A 365 149.06 -38.53 43.21
C THR A 365 149.87 -37.54 44.05
N ALA A 366 149.21 -36.74 44.89
CA ALA A 366 149.86 -35.81 45.82
C ALA A 366 150.72 -36.54 46.88
N LYS A 367 150.22 -37.67 47.40
CA LYS A 367 151.01 -38.55 48.27
C LYS A 367 152.20 -39.18 47.54
N LEU A 368 152.06 -39.48 46.25
CA LEU A 368 153.17 -39.99 45.43
C LEU A 368 154.20 -38.90 45.08
N THR A 369 153.81 -37.63 44.90
CA THR A 369 154.77 -36.53 44.74
C THR A 369 155.49 -36.23 46.04
N GLN A 370 154.78 -36.20 47.17
CA GLN A 370 155.39 -36.07 48.50
C GLN A 370 156.40 -37.20 48.76
N ALA A 371 156.03 -38.46 48.53
CA ALA A 371 156.95 -39.60 48.69
C ALA A 371 158.17 -39.51 47.74
N LYS A 372 158.00 -38.96 46.53
CA LYS A 372 159.13 -38.68 45.62
C LYS A 372 160.04 -37.58 46.17
N GLU A 373 159.47 -36.48 46.64
CA GLU A 373 160.19 -35.37 47.28
C GLU A 373 160.97 -35.86 48.51
N GLU A 374 160.38 -36.72 49.33
CA GLU A 374 161.04 -37.41 50.45
C GLU A 374 162.21 -38.28 49.96
N THR A 375 162.04 -39.09 48.89
CA THR A 375 163.17 -39.87 48.33
C THR A 375 164.25 -39.01 47.67
N GLU A 376 163.90 -37.85 47.12
CA GLU A 376 164.84 -36.90 46.53
C GLU A 376 165.62 -36.14 47.62
N GLN A 377 164.95 -35.82 48.74
CA GLN A 377 165.60 -35.26 49.92
C GLN A 377 166.53 -36.28 50.59
N ILE A 378 166.15 -37.57 50.65
CA ILE A 378 167.07 -38.64 51.06
C ILE A 378 168.27 -38.73 50.11
N ARG A 379 168.06 -38.61 48.78
CA ARG A 379 169.16 -38.64 47.81
C ARG A 379 170.09 -37.44 47.93
N LYS A 380 169.57 -36.24 48.19
CA LYS A 380 170.36 -35.05 48.57
C LYS A 380 171.15 -35.29 49.84
N ASN A 381 170.49 -35.72 50.92
CA ASN A 381 171.15 -36.02 52.20
C ASN A 381 172.31 -37.01 52.02
N CYS A 382 172.19 -38.00 51.14
CA CYS A 382 173.29 -38.92 50.79
C CYS A 382 174.42 -38.25 49.98
N GLN A 383 174.12 -37.32 49.05
CA GLN A 383 175.15 -36.54 48.35
C GLN A 383 175.87 -35.56 49.27
N ASP A 384 175.16 -34.92 50.18
CA ASP A 384 175.72 -33.96 51.14
C ASP A 384 176.50 -34.68 52.25
N MET A 385 176.10 -35.91 52.64
CA MET A 385 176.91 -36.82 53.47
C MET A 385 178.27 -37.15 52.80
N ILE A 386 178.27 -37.39 51.49
CA ILE A 386 179.51 -37.66 50.74
C ILE A 386 180.39 -36.41 50.65
N ARG A 387 179.80 -35.23 50.42
CA ARG A 387 180.52 -33.95 50.34
C ARG A 387 181.13 -33.55 51.69
N THR A 388 180.34 -33.64 52.77
CA THR A 388 180.82 -33.35 54.14
C THR A 388 181.91 -34.31 54.59
N TYR A 389 181.98 -35.54 54.07
CA TYR A 389 183.10 -36.46 54.33
C TYR A 389 184.44 -36.04 53.68
N GLN A 390 184.44 -35.07 52.76
CA GLN A 390 185.64 -34.57 52.08
C GLN A 390 186.09 -33.18 52.55
N GLU A 391 185.26 -32.49 53.35
CA GLU A 391 185.46 -31.07 53.73
C GLU A 391 185.45 -30.84 55.26
N SER A 392 185.53 -31.90 56.09
CA SER A 392 185.30 -31.79 57.56
C SER A 392 186.41 -32.29 58.50
N GLU A 393 187.62 -32.60 58.00
CA GLU A 393 188.76 -32.91 58.89
C GLU A 393 189.43 -31.64 59.48
N GLU A 394 189.09 -30.44 58.99
CA GLU A 394 189.61 -29.16 59.52
C GLU A 394 188.57 -28.38 60.36
N ILE A 395 188.33 -28.90 61.58
CA ILE A 395 188.06 -28.15 62.84
C ILE A 395 186.90 -27.11 62.78
N LYS A 396 185.68 -27.43 63.22
CA LYS A 396 185.27 -27.52 64.65
C LYS A 396 185.76 -26.38 65.57
N SER A 397 185.58 -25.11 65.17
CA SER A 397 185.86 -23.95 66.05
C SER A 397 184.65 -23.03 66.38
N ASN A 398 183.59 -23.03 65.56
CA ASN A 398 182.50 -22.02 65.66
C ASN A 398 181.11 -22.59 66.05
N GLU A 399 181.01 -23.83 66.53
CA GLU A 399 179.74 -24.60 66.55
C GLU A 399 178.92 -24.56 67.87
N LEU A 400 179.25 -23.64 68.79
CA LEU A 400 178.61 -23.51 70.11
C LEU A 400 177.86 -22.19 70.34
N ASP A 401 178.39 -21.05 69.86
CA ASP A 401 177.74 -19.72 70.02
C ASP A 401 176.56 -19.46 69.07
N ALA A 402 176.38 -20.29 68.03
CA ALA A 402 175.24 -20.18 67.11
C ALA A 402 173.94 -20.79 67.71
N LYS A 403 174.03 -21.99 68.29
CA LYS A 403 172.89 -22.83 68.69
C LYS A 403 172.01 -22.20 69.77
N LEU A 404 172.57 -21.34 70.61
CA LEU A 404 171.83 -20.65 71.68
C LEU A 404 170.99 -19.45 71.18
N ARG A 405 171.24 -18.97 69.96
CA ARG A 405 170.45 -17.88 69.32
C ARG A 405 169.29 -18.43 68.51
N GLU A 406 169.53 -19.50 67.77
CA GLU A 406 168.57 -20.18 66.90
C GLU A 406 167.40 -20.79 67.68
N THR A 407 167.71 -21.55 68.74
CA THR A 407 166.70 -22.19 69.62
C THR A 407 165.74 -21.22 70.30
N LYS A 408 166.12 -19.94 70.45
CA LYS A 408 165.24 -18.89 70.99
C LYS A 408 164.27 -18.36 69.94
N GLY A 409 164.74 -18.09 68.72
CA GLY A 409 163.92 -17.58 67.62
C GLY A 409 162.85 -18.57 67.15
N GLU A 410 163.18 -19.87 67.10
CA GLU A 410 162.20 -20.90 66.75
C GLU A 410 161.01 -20.98 67.72
N LEU A 411 161.27 -20.78 69.03
CA LEU A 411 160.26 -20.91 70.07
C LEU A 411 159.25 -19.76 70.01
N GLU A 412 159.72 -18.54 69.75
CA GLU A 412 158.86 -17.37 69.53
C GLU A 412 158.02 -17.53 68.24
N LYS A 413 158.63 -18.01 67.14
CA LYS A 413 157.91 -18.28 65.87
C LYS A 413 156.82 -19.33 66.03
N LYS A 414 157.11 -20.49 66.65
CA LYS A 414 156.12 -21.55 66.91
C LYS A 414 154.95 -21.06 67.78
N LYS A 415 155.20 -20.13 68.71
CA LYS A 415 154.17 -19.52 69.56
C LYS A 415 153.28 -18.53 68.80
N GLN A 416 153.86 -17.73 67.88
CA GLN A 416 153.07 -16.86 67.01
C GLN A 416 152.21 -17.70 66.05
N GLU A 417 152.80 -18.70 65.39
CA GLU A 417 152.08 -19.60 64.47
C GLU A 417 150.90 -20.33 65.14
N GLN A 418 151.04 -20.76 66.41
CA GLN A 418 149.92 -21.29 67.19
C GLN A 418 148.85 -20.23 67.50
N THR A 419 149.24 -18.97 67.71
CA THR A 419 148.30 -17.87 67.99
C THR A 419 147.51 -17.53 66.73
N ASP A 420 148.18 -17.36 65.59
CA ASP A 420 147.57 -17.10 64.28
C ASP A 420 146.62 -18.24 63.86
N GLN A 421 147.00 -19.49 64.12
CA GLN A 421 146.13 -20.65 63.89
C GLN A 421 144.89 -20.63 64.79
N LEU A 422 145.03 -20.30 66.08
CA LEU A 422 143.89 -20.17 66.99
C LEU A 422 142.95 -19.02 66.60
N GLU A 423 143.48 -17.91 66.10
CA GLU A 423 142.65 -16.80 65.60
C GLU A 423 141.96 -17.15 64.27
N MET A 424 142.65 -17.83 63.35
CA MET A 424 142.05 -18.37 62.13
C MET A 424 140.94 -19.41 62.42
N HIS A 425 141.12 -20.25 63.44
CA HIS A 425 140.08 -21.17 63.91
C HIS A 425 138.90 -20.45 64.57
N ARG A 426 139.14 -19.38 65.35
CA ARG A 426 138.07 -18.53 65.92
C ARG A 426 137.29 -17.78 64.84
N ALA A 427 137.98 -17.25 63.82
CA ALA A 427 137.34 -16.57 62.70
C ALA A 427 136.42 -17.52 61.93
N LYS A 428 136.91 -18.72 61.56
CA LYS A 428 136.10 -19.75 60.89
C LYS A 428 134.95 -20.28 61.76
N ALA A 429 135.14 -20.38 63.09
CA ALA A 429 134.05 -20.72 63.99
C ALA A 429 132.95 -19.66 63.97
N LYS A 430 133.32 -18.37 64.03
CA LYS A 430 132.37 -17.25 63.93
C LYS A 430 131.66 -17.20 62.57
N GLU A 431 132.38 -17.34 61.45
CA GLU A 431 131.77 -17.42 60.11
C GLU A 431 130.75 -18.55 60.01
N LEU A 432 131.05 -19.70 60.62
CA LEU A 432 130.17 -20.87 60.65
C LEU A 432 128.96 -20.66 61.60
N GLU A 433 129.11 -19.86 62.65
CA GLU A 433 128.01 -19.42 63.53
C GLU A 433 127.10 -18.38 62.84
N ASP A 434 127.66 -17.39 62.15
CA ASP A 434 126.91 -16.42 61.34
C ASP A 434 126.19 -17.08 60.15
N LEU A 435 126.80 -18.10 59.53
CA LEU A 435 126.15 -18.91 58.49
C LEU A 435 125.03 -19.80 59.05
N LYS A 436 125.21 -20.40 60.24
CA LYS A 436 124.12 -21.10 60.95
C LYS A 436 122.97 -20.16 61.31
N ARG A 437 123.29 -18.94 61.76
CA ARG A 437 122.31 -17.91 62.13
C ARG A 437 121.48 -17.50 60.91
N THR A 438 122.11 -17.11 59.81
CA THR A 438 121.44 -16.73 58.56
C THR A 438 120.65 -17.88 57.92
N PHE A 439 121.15 -19.12 57.99
CA PHE A 439 120.39 -20.30 57.57
C PHE A 439 119.16 -20.55 58.45
N LYS A 440 119.24 -20.29 59.76
CA LYS A 440 118.08 -20.36 60.65
C LYS A 440 117.07 -19.25 60.36
N GLU A 441 117.52 -18.01 60.21
CA GLU A 441 116.69 -16.86 59.82
C GLU A 441 115.89 -17.19 58.53
N GLY A 442 116.55 -17.73 57.50
CA GLY A 442 115.89 -18.17 56.28
C GLY A 442 114.94 -19.37 56.44
N LEU A 443 115.18 -20.29 57.39
CA LEU A 443 114.25 -21.38 57.72
C LEU A 443 113.00 -20.87 58.46
N ASP A 444 113.18 -19.93 59.38
CA ASP A 444 112.09 -19.31 60.14
C ASP A 444 111.22 -18.47 59.17
N GLU A 445 111.83 -17.64 58.32
CA GLU A 445 111.15 -16.92 57.23
C GLU A 445 110.35 -17.86 56.32
N LEU A 446 110.98 -18.91 55.79
CA LEU A 446 110.34 -19.89 54.91
C LEU A 446 109.18 -20.63 55.61
N THR A 447 109.26 -20.79 56.93
CA THR A 447 108.17 -21.36 57.75
C THR A 447 107.01 -20.35 57.92
N THR A 448 107.28 -19.06 58.11
CA THR A 448 106.22 -18.04 58.09
C THR A 448 105.54 -17.92 56.72
N LEU A 449 106.32 -17.98 55.63
CA LEU A 449 105.78 -17.93 54.26
C LEU A 449 104.91 -19.16 53.96
N ARG A 450 105.34 -20.38 54.32
CA ARG A 450 104.49 -21.59 54.25
C ARG A 450 103.18 -21.44 55.03
N THR A 451 103.26 -20.87 56.24
CA THR A 451 102.08 -20.65 57.08
C THR A 451 101.12 -19.64 56.44
N LYS A 452 101.65 -18.54 55.88
CA LYS A 452 100.86 -17.53 55.16
C LYS A 452 100.22 -18.08 53.89
N VAL A 453 100.94 -18.88 53.11
CA VAL A 453 100.39 -19.60 51.94
C VAL A 453 99.22 -20.48 52.39
N LYS A 454 99.42 -21.30 53.44
CA LYS A 454 98.34 -22.15 53.96
C LYS A 454 97.11 -21.35 54.40
N CYS A 455 97.27 -20.23 55.11
CA CYS A 455 96.12 -19.39 55.49
C CYS A 455 95.34 -18.88 54.27
N LEU A 456 96.03 -18.48 53.20
CA LEU A 456 95.39 -18.05 51.95
C LEU A 456 94.73 -19.21 51.19
N GLU A 457 95.30 -20.42 51.28
CA GLU A 457 94.69 -21.66 50.76
C GLU A 457 93.45 -22.08 51.58
N ASP A 458 93.45 -21.89 52.90
CA ASP A 458 92.31 -22.14 53.82
C ASP A 458 91.21 -21.07 53.70
N GLU A 459 91.53 -19.84 53.27
CA GLU A 459 90.58 -18.77 52.96
C GLU A 459 89.94 -18.91 51.57
N ARG A 460 90.69 -19.37 50.57
CA ARG A 460 90.22 -19.54 49.18
C ARG A 460 88.88 -20.28 49.04
N PRO A 461 88.64 -21.47 49.64
CA PRO A 461 87.37 -22.18 49.48
C PRO A 461 86.19 -21.40 50.06
N ARG A 462 86.41 -20.55 51.08
CA ARG A 462 85.34 -19.70 51.64
C ARG A 462 84.88 -18.66 50.63
N TRP A 463 85.80 -18.09 49.87
CA TRP A 463 85.48 -17.15 48.79
C TRP A 463 84.86 -17.85 47.58
N GLU A 464 85.28 -19.08 47.27
CA GLU A 464 84.66 -19.91 46.22
C GLU A 464 83.22 -20.31 46.60
N ASP A 465 82.97 -20.67 47.88
CA ASP A 465 81.64 -20.92 48.44
C ASP A 465 80.76 -19.65 48.39
N GLU A 466 81.28 -18.49 48.80
CA GLU A 466 80.51 -17.24 48.78
C GLU A 466 80.16 -16.82 47.34
N LEU A 467 81.09 -16.97 46.40
CA LEU A 467 80.84 -16.79 44.97
C LEU A 467 79.82 -17.80 44.42
N SER A 468 79.78 -19.04 44.94
CA SER A 468 78.76 -20.02 44.56
C SER A 468 77.36 -19.58 45.02
N LYS A 469 77.21 -19.09 46.26
CA LYS A 469 75.95 -18.55 46.79
C LYS A 469 75.46 -17.36 45.97
N TYR A 470 76.34 -16.42 45.63
CA TYR A 470 75.98 -15.29 44.77
C TYR A 470 75.55 -15.74 43.36
N ARG A 471 76.22 -16.74 42.77
CA ARG A 471 75.80 -17.33 41.48
C ARG A 471 74.43 -18.00 41.58
N GLU A 472 74.14 -18.73 42.65
CA GLU A 472 72.82 -19.30 42.87
C GLU A 472 71.74 -18.23 43.02
N ILE A 473 71.99 -17.18 43.80
CA ILE A 473 71.05 -16.05 43.99
C ILE A 473 70.76 -15.38 42.65
N ILE A 474 71.79 -15.09 41.86
CA ILE A 474 71.65 -14.52 40.51
C ILE A 474 70.84 -15.45 39.59
N ASN A 475 71.03 -16.77 39.67
CA ASN A 475 70.28 -17.73 38.86
C ASN A 475 68.80 -17.87 39.30
N ARG A 476 68.54 -17.85 40.62
CA ARG A 476 67.18 -17.79 41.19
C ARG A 476 66.47 -16.49 40.79
N GLN A 477 67.16 -15.36 40.80
CA GLN A 477 66.63 -14.07 40.34
C GLN A 477 66.37 -14.08 38.82
N LYS A 478 67.26 -14.65 37.99
CA LYS A 478 67.03 -14.79 36.55
C LYS A 478 65.80 -15.64 36.22
N THR A 479 65.60 -16.75 36.94
CA THR A 479 64.44 -17.63 36.73
C THR A 479 63.13 -16.99 37.19
N GLU A 480 63.12 -16.23 38.29
CA GLU A 480 61.95 -15.46 38.71
C GLU A 480 61.68 -14.27 37.77
N ILE A 481 62.70 -13.58 37.26
CA ILE A 481 62.55 -12.52 36.24
C ILE A 481 61.96 -13.08 34.93
N ALA A 482 62.37 -14.29 34.51
CA ALA A 482 61.75 -14.98 33.38
C ALA A 482 60.27 -15.25 33.66
N ARG A 483 59.96 -15.94 34.77
CA ARG A 483 58.60 -16.23 35.23
C ARG A 483 57.70 -14.99 35.38
N GLN A 484 58.27 -13.84 35.73
CA GLN A 484 57.53 -12.57 35.79
C GLN A 484 57.27 -11.97 34.40
N ARG A 485 58.18 -12.15 33.44
CA ARG A 485 57.93 -11.78 32.03
C ARG A 485 56.89 -12.69 31.39
N ASP A 486 56.94 -14.00 31.67
CA ASP A 486 55.96 -14.96 31.17
C ASP A 486 54.54 -14.58 31.64
N LYS A 487 54.38 -14.31 32.94
CA LYS A 487 53.14 -13.77 33.53
C LYS A 487 52.69 -12.43 32.93
N LEU A 488 53.63 -11.52 32.61
CA LEU A 488 53.28 -10.27 31.95
C LEU A 488 52.78 -10.51 30.52
N GLY A 489 53.32 -11.52 29.82
CA GLY A 489 52.80 -11.99 28.53
C GLY A 489 51.41 -12.63 28.65
N GLU A 490 51.17 -13.46 29.68
CA GLU A 490 49.86 -14.02 30.00
C GLU A 490 48.83 -12.90 30.27
N ILE A 491 49.18 -11.90 31.07
CA ILE A 491 48.32 -10.74 31.36
C ILE A 491 48.05 -9.94 30.09
N GLN A 492 49.06 -9.63 29.27
CA GLN A 492 48.87 -8.91 28.00
C GLN A 492 48.02 -9.67 26.99
N ALA A 493 48.11 -11.01 26.96
CA ALA A 493 47.23 -11.84 26.14
C ALA A 493 45.77 -11.81 26.63
N LEU A 494 45.55 -11.80 27.95
CA LEU A 494 44.23 -11.65 28.57
C LEU A 494 43.65 -10.23 28.37
N GLU A 495 44.47 -9.18 28.48
CA GLU A 495 44.06 -7.80 28.16
C GLU A 495 43.65 -7.65 26.69
N GLN A 496 44.42 -8.23 25.77
CA GLN A 496 44.06 -8.25 24.34
C GLN A 496 42.83 -9.11 24.06
N GLN A 497 42.55 -10.15 24.86
CA GLN A 497 41.31 -10.92 24.76
C GLN A 497 40.14 -10.08 25.25
N HIS A 498 40.23 -9.50 26.45
CA HIS A 498 39.21 -8.60 27.02
C HIS A 498 38.85 -7.45 26.08
N GLN A 499 39.83 -6.82 25.41
CA GLN A 499 39.58 -5.76 24.43
C GLN A 499 38.83 -6.25 23.18
N ARG A 500 39.03 -7.51 22.76
CA ARG A 500 38.27 -8.14 21.66
C ARG A 500 36.87 -8.52 22.11
N ASP A 501 36.74 -9.08 23.31
CA ASP A 501 35.47 -9.44 23.93
C ASP A 501 34.60 -8.18 24.17
N GLU A 502 35.20 -7.05 24.57
CA GLU A 502 34.52 -5.75 24.70
C GLU A 502 34.05 -5.19 23.34
N GLN A 503 34.83 -5.37 22.28
CA GLN A 503 34.44 -4.97 20.92
C GLN A 503 33.29 -5.84 20.40
N GLU A 504 33.35 -7.16 20.61
CA GLU A 504 32.26 -8.08 20.25
C GLU A 504 30.98 -7.76 21.03
N MET A 505 31.10 -7.54 22.36
CA MET A 505 30.00 -7.10 23.21
C MET A 505 29.47 -5.70 22.86
N ALA A 506 30.26 -4.83 22.24
CA ALA A 506 29.78 -3.56 21.70
C ALA A 506 28.95 -3.79 20.42
N SER A 507 29.46 -4.55 19.44
CA SER A 507 28.70 -4.87 18.23
C SER A 507 27.40 -5.62 18.52
N LEU A 508 27.40 -6.58 19.46
CA LEU A 508 26.19 -7.29 19.87
C LEU A 508 25.16 -6.37 20.54
N ARG A 509 25.60 -5.29 21.21
CA ARG A 509 24.68 -4.26 21.75
C ARG A 509 24.11 -3.39 20.64
N GLU A 510 24.89 -3.02 19.63
CA GLU A 510 24.41 -2.27 18.46
C GLU A 510 23.41 -3.10 17.63
N GLU A 511 23.66 -4.40 17.47
CA GLU A 511 22.70 -5.34 16.84
C GLU A 511 21.40 -5.46 17.64
N VAL A 512 21.48 -5.67 18.96
CA VAL A 512 20.30 -5.73 19.84
C VAL A 512 19.51 -4.41 19.80
N GLU A 513 20.17 -3.25 19.79
CA GLU A 513 19.49 -1.96 19.71
C GLU A 513 18.85 -1.74 18.32
N SER A 514 19.52 -2.16 17.24
CA SER A 514 18.92 -2.15 15.90
C SER A 514 17.67 -3.04 15.81
N VAL A 515 17.70 -4.22 16.44
CA VAL A 515 16.54 -5.13 16.52
C VAL A 515 15.43 -4.53 17.41
N ASN A 516 15.76 -3.87 18.52
CA ASN A 516 14.78 -3.14 19.35
C ASN A 516 14.08 -2.02 18.57
N ILE A 517 14.82 -1.26 17.76
CA ILE A 517 14.26 -0.21 16.89
C ILE A 517 13.31 -0.83 15.85
N GLN A 518 13.70 -1.92 15.19
CA GLN A 518 12.85 -2.65 14.23
C GLN A 518 11.59 -3.23 14.90
N ILE A 519 11.70 -3.77 16.12
CA ILE A 519 10.55 -4.22 16.91
C ILE A 519 9.62 -3.04 17.24
N GLY A 520 10.16 -1.88 17.60
CA GLY A 520 9.39 -0.65 17.84
C GLY A 520 8.73 -0.07 16.58
N GLU A 521 9.30 -0.30 15.40
CA GLU A 521 8.69 0.01 14.11
C GLU A 521 7.53 -0.94 13.80
N LEU A 522 7.76 -2.25 13.87
CA LEU A 522 6.72 -3.27 13.65
C LEU A 522 5.56 -3.14 14.66
N GLN A 523 5.83 -2.78 15.91
CA GLN A 523 4.79 -2.49 16.90
C GLN A 523 3.95 -1.27 16.54
N ARG A 524 4.56 -0.21 15.99
CA ARG A 524 3.82 0.96 15.45
C ARG A 524 2.99 0.60 14.23
N ASP A 525 3.51 -0.22 13.32
CA ASP A 525 2.76 -0.65 12.14
C ASP A 525 1.57 -1.57 12.49
N VAL A 526 1.74 -2.45 13.48
CA VAL A 526 0.65 -3.27 14.04
C VAL A 526 -0.38 -2.41 14.80
N GLN A 527 0.05 -1.38 15.53
CA GLN A 527 -0.88 -0.47 16.18
C GLN A 527 -1.66 0.35 15.16
N GLY A 528 -0.98 0.91 14.15
CA GLY A 528 -1.61 1.63 13.05
C GLY A 528 -2.44 0.73 12.12
N SER A 529 -2.27 -0.60 12.12
CA SER A 529 -3.19 -1.53 11.44
C SER A 529 -4.45 -1.77 12.27
N ARG A 530 -4.34 -1.96 13.58
CA ARG A 530 -5.48 -2.06 14.51
C ARG A 530 -6.34 -0.80 14.54
N GLU A 531 -5.73 0.38 14.43
CA GLU A 531 -6.47 1.65 14.36
C GLU A 531 -7.31 1.73 13.06
N ARG A 532 -6.73 1.37 11.91
CA ARG A 532 -7.47 1.24 10.64
C ARG A 532 -8.52 0.14 10.67
N GLU A 533 -8.26 -0.98 11.36
CA GLU A 533 -9.24 -2.05 11.57
C GLU A 533 -10.42 -1.55 12.43
N ALA A 534 -10.16 -0.81 13.51
CA ALA A 534 -11.19 -0.19 14.34
C ALA A 534 -12.00 0.88 13.58
N GLU A 535 -11.38 1.67 12.71
CA GLU A 535 -12.08 2.57 11.79
C GLU A 535 -12.99 1.80 10.83
N LEU A 536 -12.48 0.73 10.18
CA LEU A 536 -13.26 -0.12 9.27
C LEU A 536 -14.41 -0.84 9.97
N LEU A 537 -14.21 -1.32 11.20
CA LEU A 537 -15.27 -1.86 12.05
C LEU A 537 -16.30 -0.78 12.39
N GLY A 538 -15.88 0.44 12.74
CA GLY A 538 -16.78 1.58 12.97
C GLY A 538 -17.54 2.05 11.72
N PHE A 539 -16.97 1.91 10.52
CA PHE A 539 -17.70 2.09 9.25
C PHE A 539 -18.70 0.95 9.00
N THR A 540 -18.32 -0.29 9.35
CA THR A 540 -19.17 -1.48 9.19
C THR A 540 -20.36 -1.45 10.16
N GLU A 541 -20.15 -1.01 11.40
CA GLU A 541 -21.22 -0.73 12.38
C GLU A 541 -22.19 0.32 11.86
N LYS A 542 -21.68 1.47 11.37
CA LYS A 542 -22.51 2.55 10.81
C LYS A 542 -23.30 2.09 9.58
N LEU A 543 -22.69 1.28 8.71
CA LEU A 543 -23.36 0.69 7.54
C LEU A 543 -24.42 -0.33 7.96
N SER A 544 -24.12 -1.22 8.92
CA SER A 544 -25.05 -2.23 9.44
C SER A 544 -26.23 -1.58 10.16
N SER A 545 -25.98 -0.55 10.97
CA SER A 545 -27.00 0.27 11.64
C SER A 545 -27.91 0.97 10.62
N LYS A 546 -27.35 1.61 9.60
CA LYS A 546 -28.15 2.17 8.49
C LYS A 546 -28.93 1.11 7.71
N ASN A 547 -28.36 -0.08 7.48
CA ASN A 547 -29.04 -1.14 6.77
C ASN A 547 -30.21 -1.72 7.59
N ALA A 548 -30.04 -1.88 8.90
CA ALA A 548 -31.11 -2.26 9.82
C ALA A 548 -32.22 -1.18 9.89
N GLN A 549 -31.84 0.11 9.92
CA GLN A 549 -32.81 1.21 9.82
C GLN A 549 -33.57 1.18 8.49
N LEU A 550 -32.87 1.05 7.36
CA LEU A 550 -33.50 0.98 6.03
C LEU A 550 -34.36 -0.27 5.85
N GLN A 551 -34.00 -1.41 6.44
CA GLN A 551 -34.89 -2.58 6.50
C GLN A 551 -36.10 -2.35 7.39
N SER A 552 -35.96 -1.67 8.54
CA SER A 552 -37.09 -1.28 9.39
C SER A 552 -38.05 -0.33 8.65
N GLU A 553 -37.52 0.66 7.93
CA GLU A 553 -38.29 1.59 7.10
C GLU A 553 -38.96 0.84 5.92
N SER A 554 -38.23 -0.03 5.22
CA SER A 554 -38.76 -0.86 4.13
C SER A 554 -39.85 -1.83 4.61
N ASN A 555 -39.69 -2.45 5.78
CA ASN A 555 -40.69 -3.34 6.37
C ASN A 555 -41.93 -2.57 6.85
N SER A 556 -41.75 -1.34 7.35
CA SER A 556 -42.86 -0.43 7.70
C SER A 556 -43.63 0.01 6.45
N LEU A 557 -42.93 0.37 5.37
CA LEU A 557 -43.54 0.73 4.09
C LEU A 557 -44.21 -0.47 3.42
N GLN A 558 -43.62 -1.67 3.49
CA GLN A 558 -44.25 -2.90 3.01
C GLN A 558 -45.53 -3.19 3.81
N ALA A 559 -45.49 -3.11 5.15
CA ALA A 559 -46.69 -3.30 5.98
C ALA A 559 -47.78 -2.24 5.74
N GLN A 560 -47.42 -1.03 5.30
CA GLN A 560 -48.37 -0.02 4.83
C GLN A 560 -48.94 -0.36 3.45
N LEU A 561 -48.09 -0.80 2.51
CA LEU A 561 -48.50 -1.25 1.18
C LEU A 561 -49.43 -2.48 1.26
N ASP A 562 -49.12 -3.44 2.12
CA ASP A 562 -49.92 -4.64 2.37
C ASP A 562 -51.30 -4.25 2.93
N ARG A 563 -51.37 -3.32 3.89
CA ARG A 563 -52.64 -2.79 4.41
C ARG A 563 -53.45 -2.04 3.36
N LEU A 564 -52.80 -1.24 2.51
CA LEU A 564 -53.46 -0.57 1.40
C LEU A 564 -53.93 -1.58 0.35
N SER A 565 -53.18 -2.67 0.14
CA SER A 565 -53.56 -3.77 -0.74
C SER A 565 -54.75 -4.56 -0.20
N THR A 566 -54.78 -4.93 1.09
CA THR A 566 -55.95 -5.57 1.71
C THR A 566 -57.17 -4.66 1.68
N ASN A 567 -57.02 -3.37 2.00
CA ASN A 567 -58.12 -2.40 1.92
C ASN A 567 -58.63 -2.25 0.47
N SER A 568 -57.73 -2.26 -0.52
CA SER A 568 -58.09 -2.22 -1.94
C SER A 568 -58.81 -3.50 -2.37
N MET A 569 -58.36 -4.68 -1.91
CA MET A 569 -59.03 -5.96 -2.15
C MET A 569 -60.41 -6.05 -1.46
N GLU A 570 -60.56 -5.51 -0.25
CA GLU A 570 -61.85 -5.43 0.44
C GLU A 570 -62.81 -4.45 -0.26
N LEU A 571 -62.32 -3.29 -0.72
CA LEU A 571 -63.11 -2.33 -1.49
C LEU A 571 -63.51 -2.89 -2.86
N GLN A 572 -62.60 -3.59 -3.55
CA GLN A 572 -62.90 -4.30 -4.79
C GLN A 572 -63.89 -5.44 -4.57
N GLY A 573 -63.71 -6.25 -3.52
CA GLY A 573 -64.64 -7.31 -3.14
C GLY A 573 -66.04 -6.76 -2.84
N ARG A 574 -66.16 -5.64 -2.12
CA ARG A 574 -67.44 -4.95 -1.87
C ARG A 574 -68.03 -4.30 -3.13
N LEU A 575 -67.19 -3.86 -4.07
CA LEU A 575 -67.65 -3.40 -5.38
C LEU A 575 -68.21 -4.57 -6.19
N ASP A 576 -67.53 -5.72 -6.20
CA ASP A 576 -67.97 -6.93 -6.89
C ASP A 576 -69.23 -7.55 -6.23
N GLU A 577 -69.35 -7.52 -4.90
CA GLU A 577 -70.56 -7.87 -4.15
C GLU A 577 -71.74 -6.96 -4.50
N THR A 578 -71.53 -5.64 -4.54
CA THR A 578 -72.60 -4.71 -4.91
C THR A 578 -72.96 -4.81 -6.39
N GLN A 579 -71.99 -5.06 -7.28
CA GLN A 579 -72.21 -5.25 -8.71
C GLN A 579 -72.91 -6.59 -9.03
N THR A 580 -72.58 -7.67 -8.30
CA THR A 580 -73.30 -8.96 -8.40
C THR A 580 -74.70 -8.86 -7.80
N ALA A 581 -74.88 -8.18 -6.66
CA ALA A 581 -76.21 -7.91 -6.10
C ALA A 581 -77.07 -7.03 -7.04
N LEU A 582 -76.49 -6.02 -7.70
CA LEU A 582 -77.18 -5.18 -8.68
C LEU A 582 -77.52 -5.95 -9.97
N THR A 583 -76.60 -6.75 -10.51
CA THR A 583 -76.88 -7.56 -11.72
C THR A 583 -77.91 -8.66 -11.44
N HIS A 584 -77.86 -9.34 -10.28
CA HIS A 584 -78.92 -10.27 -9.88
C HIS A 584 -80.27 -9.58 -9.67
N ARG A 585 -80.29 -8.35 -9.13
CA ARG A 585 -81.51 -7.55 -8.97
C ARG A 585 -82.06 -7.06 -10.31
N LEU A 586 -81.19 -6.71 -11.26
CA LEU A 586 -81.54 -6.39 -12.64
C LEU A 586 -82.12 -7.62 -13.35
N GLN A 587 -81.44 -8.77 -13.32
CA GLN A 587 -81.93 -10.03 -13.88
C GLN A 587 -83.29 -10.44 -13.30
N LYS A 588 -83.54 -10.18 -12.01
CA LYS A 588 -84.86 -10.43 -11.41
C LYS A 588 -85.94 -9.47 -11.90
N GLU A 589 -85.63 -8.19 -12.11
CA GLU A 589 -86.55 -7.26 -12.79
C GLU A 589 -86.78 -7.68 -14.25
N GLU A 590 -85.72 -8.01 -15.00
CA GLU A 590 -85.81 -8.47 -16.39
C GLU A 590 -86.66 -9.74 -16.51
N ALA A 591 -86.50 -10.71 -15.61
CA ALA A 591 -87.35 -11.90 -15.54
C ALA A 591 -88.81 -11.55 -15.24
N LEU A 592 -89.07 -10.71 -14.24
CA LEU A 592 -90.44 -10.24 -13.93
C LEU A 592 -91.08 -9.52 -15.13
N ARG A 593 -90.34 -8.66 -15.85
CA ARG A 593 -90.86 -8.02 -17.07
C ARG A 593 -91.02 -9.00 -18.23
N GLN A 594 -90.21 -10.06 -18.32
CA GLN A 594 -90.43 -11.13 -19.30
C GLN A 594 -91.66 -11.96 -18.97
N ASP A 595 -91.93 -12.23 -17.70
CA ASP A 595 -93.15 -12.92 -17.24
C ASP A 595 -94.40 -12.04 -17.46
N ASP A 596 -94.35 -10.74 -17.11
CA ASP A 596 -95.41 -9.77 -17.43
C ASP A 596 -95.69 -9.71 -18.94
N VAL A 597 -94.63 -9.64 -19.77
CA VAL A 597 -94.75 -9.61 -21.24
C VAL A 597 -95.28 -10.93 -21.78
N GLN A 598 -94.92 -12.08 -21.22
CA GLN A 598 -95.48 -13.38 -21.59
C GLN A 598 -96.96 -13.49 -21.19
N ALA A 599 -97.33 -13.02 -20.01
CA ALA A 599 -98.72 -12.98 -19.55
C ALA A 599 -99.58 -12.09 -20.46
N LEU A 600 -99.11 -10.89 -20.79
CA LEU A 600 -99.79 -9.97 -21.72
C LEU A 600 -99.83 -10.52 -23.16
N GLN A 601 -98.82 -11.28 -23.59
CA GLN A 601 -98.86 -11.99 -24.88
C GLN A 601 -99.85 -13.15 -24.87
N ALA A 602 -99.97 -13.89 -23.77
CA ALA A 602 -100.94 -14.96 -23.59
C ALA A 602 -102.37 -14.42 -23.54
N GLU A 603 -102.63 -13.36 -22.77
CA GLU A 603 -103.93 -12.66 -22.72
C GLU A 603 -104.30 -12.09 -24.10
N ARG A 604 -103.33 -11.47 -24.80
CA ARG A 604 -103.53 -11.03 -26.19
C ARG A 604 -103.83 -12.21 -27.12
N ALA A 605 -103.22 -13.37 -26.93
CA ALA A 605 -103.46 -14.56 -27.73
C ALA A 605 -104.83 -15.21 -27.44
N THR A 606 -105.29 -15.24 -26.19
CA THR A 606 -106.65 -15.69 -25.85
C THR A 606 -107.69 -14.72 -26.40
N LEU A 607 -107.53 -13.41 -26.21
CA LEU A 607 -108.40 -12.39 -26.82
C LEU A 607 -108.40 -12.46 -28.35
N GLN A 608 -107.26 -12.77 -28.99
CA GLN A 608 -107.17 -12.96 -30.44
C GLN A 608 -107.83 -14.27 -30.89
N CYS A 609 -107.86 -15.31 -30.05
CA CYS A 609 -108.59 -16.56 -30.28
C CYS A 609 -110.10 -16.38 -30.07
N GLU A 610 -110.53 -15.61 -29.08
CA GLU A 610 -111.92 -15.21 -28.89
C GLU A 610 -112.39 -14.34 -30.07
N MET A 611 -111.57 -13.40 -30.54
CA MET A 611 -111.81 -12.66 -31.77
C MET A 611 -111.97 -13.57 -32.99
N SER A 612 -111.14 -14.61 -33.14
CA SER A 612 -111.27 -15.53 -34.27
C SER A 612 -112.49 -16.45 -34.14
N GLN A 613 -112.84 -16.90 -32.94
CA GLN A 613 -114.07 -17.66 -32.66
C GLN A 613 -115.34 -16.83 -32.88
N LEU A 614 -115.36 -15.57 -32.44
CA LEU A 614 -116.45 -14.62 -32.73
C LEU A 614 -116.52 -14.30 -34.23
N LYS A 615 -115.37 -14.15 -34.91
CA LYS A 615 -115.33 -13.93 -36.36
C LYS A 615 -115.83 -15.15 -37.13
N THR A 616 -115.41 -16.36 -36.79
CA THR A 616 -115.94 -17.57 -37.40
C THR A 616 -117.42 -17.75 -37.08
N ARG A 617 -117.90 -17.40 -35.87
CA ARG A 617 -119.34 -17.45 -35.59
C ARG A 617 -120.13 -16.38 -36.36
N VAL A 618 -119.55 -15.23 -36.69
CA VAL A 618 -120.14 -14.23 -37.60
C VAL A 618 -120.12 -14.70 -39.05
N GLU A 619 -119.11 -15.45 -39.46
CA GLU A 619 -119.02 -16.09 -40.79
C GLU A 619 -120.02 -17.26 -40.92
N GLU A 620 -120.15 -18.11 -39.89
CA GLU A 620 -121.20 -19.12 -39.76
C GLU A 620 -122.59 -18.48 -39.78
N LEU A 621 -122.84 -17.40 -39.04
CA LEU A 621 -124.13 -16.70 -39.06
C LEU A 621 -124.40 -16.01 -40.42
N ARG A 622 -123.35 -15.60 -41.16
CA ARG A 622 -123.47 -15.16 -42.55
C ARG A 622 -123.80 -16.31 -43.50
N ASP A 623 -123.24 -17.49 -43.30
CA ASP A 623 -123.53 -18.68 -44.11
C ASP A 623 -124.86 -19.34 -43.74
N GLU A 624 -125.30 -19.28 -42.48
CA GLU A 624 -126.67 -19.55 -42.05
C GLU A 624 -127.63 -18.56 -42.72
N LEU A 625 -127.30 -17.25 -42.75
CA LEU A 625 -128.11 -16.25 -43.46
C LEU A 625 -128.09 -16.46 -44.99
N GLN A 626 -126.96 -16.85 -45.58
CA GLN A 626 -126.86 -17.09 -47.02
C GLN A 626 -127.53 -18.42 -47.41
N THR A 627 -127.46 -19.45 -46.58
CA THR A 627 -128.21 -20.70 -46.77
C THR A 627 -129.70 -20.53 -46.47
N GLN A 628 -130.10 -19.65 -45.56
CA GLN A 628 -131.50 -19.24 -45.41
C GLN A 628 -131.98 -18.44 -46.63
N LYS A 629 -131.18 -17.51 -47.18
CA LYS A 629 -131.48 -16.86 -48.47
C LYS A 629 -131.54 -17.87 -49.62
N ARG A 630 -130.68 -18.89 -49.64
CA ARG A 630 -130.75 -20.01 -50.62
C ARG A 630 -131.98 -20.90 -50.39
N LYS A 631 -132.41 -21.14 -49.15
CA LYS A 631 -133.66 -21.87 -48.79
C LYS A 631 -134.90 -21.07 -49.14
N GLN A 632 -134.95 -19.78 -48.87
CA GLN A 632 -136.03 -18.88 -49.29
C GLN A 632 -136.07 -18.78 -50.83
N ALA A 633 -134.93 -18.64 -51.50
CA ALA A 633 -134.85 -18.70 -52.96
C ALA A 633 -135.22 -20.09 -53.52
N ALA A 634 -134.94 -21.17 -52.79
CA ALA A 634 -135.37 -22.53 -53.15
C ALA A 634 -136.88 -22.71 -52.97
N ASN A 635 -137.48 -22.19 -51.90
CA ASN A 635 -138.93 -22.19 -51.68
C ASN A 635 -139.65 -21.28 -52.69
N ILE A 636 -139.07 -20.13 -53.05
CA ILE A 636 -139.57 -19.29 -54.16
C ILE A 636 -139.47 -20.06 -55.48
N LYS A 637 -138.35 -20.75 -55.75
CA LYS A 637 -138.22 -21.65 -56.90
C LYS A 637 -139.16 -22.85 -56.83
N ASP A 638 -139.57 -23.32 -55.64
CA ASP A 638 -140.49 -24.44 -55.48
C ASP A 638 -141.95 -24.02 -55.66
N LEU A 639 -142.36 -22.88 -55.10
CA LEU A 639 -143.62 -22.23 -55.44
C LEU A 639 -143.69 -21.91 -56.95
N THR A 640 -142.57 -21.48 -57.56
CA THR A 640 -142.45 -21.30 -59.03
C THR A 640 -142.49 -22.65 -59.77
N LYS A 641 -141.97 -23.74 -59.19
CA LYS A 641 -142.11 -25.11 -59.72
C LYS A 641 -143.55 -25.58 -59.65
N GLN A 642 -144.29 -25.33 -58.56
CA GLN A 642 -145.72 -25.67 -58.45
C GLN A 642 -146.54 -24.87 -59.49
N LEU A 643 -146.24 -23.58 -59.66
CA LEU A 643 -146.85 -22.74 -60.71
C LEU A 643 -146.50 -23.22 -62.14
N THR A 644 -145.29 -23.73 -62.36
CA THR A 644 -144.92 -24.35 -63.65
C THR A 644 -145.37 -25.80 -63.78
N GLN A 645 -145.67 -26.52 -62.70
CA GLN A 645 -146.27 -27.85 -62.71
C GLN A 645 -147.77 -27.77 -63.08
N ALA A 646 -148.42 -26.64 -62.83
CA ALA A 646 -149.72 -26.27 -63.42
C ALA A 646 -149.65 -25.88 -64.92
N ARG A 647 -148.45 -25.67 -65.48
CA ARG A 647 -148.23 -25.38 -66.92
C ARG A 647 -147.40 -26.41 -67.67
N LYS A 648 -146.83 -27.41 -66.99
CA LYS A 648 -146.16 -28.58 -67.58
C LYS A 648 -147.17 -29.64 -68.08
N ARG A 649 -148.21 -29.13 -68.74
CA ARG A 649 -148.95 -29.77 -69.83
C ARG A 649 -148.18 -29.69 -71.17
N LEU A 650 -146.95 -29.19 -71.14
CA LEU A 650 -145.95 -29.21 -72.22
C LEU A 650 -144.61 -29.73 -71.68
N GLU A 651 -143.97 -30.61 -72.44
CA GLU A 651 -142.76 -31.38 -72.09
C GLU A 651 -141.48 -30.52 -71.94
N GLN A 652 -140.55 -30.81 -71.01
CA GLN A 652 -139.32 -31.67 -71.09
C GLN A 652 -138.24 -31.18 -72.10
N VAL A 653 -136.91 -31.24 -71.89
CA VAL A 653 -135.97 -31.01 -70.74
C VAL A 653 -134.51 -31.32 -71.20
N GLU A 654 -133.50 -30.43 -70.97
CA GLU A 654 -132.03 -30.67 -71.17
C GLU A 654 -131.13 -29.81 -70.20
N ASN A 655 -129.76 -29.88 -70.23
CA ASN A 655 -128.76 -29.41 -69.20
C ASN A 655 -127.41 -28.87 -69.82
N GLY A 656 -126.31 -28.36 -69.18
CA GLY A 656 -125.88 -27.99 -67.79
C GLY A 656 -124.33 -27.75 -67.64
N GLY A 657 -123.80 -26.98 -66.64
CA GLY A 657 -122.34 -26.70 -66.36
C GLY A 657 -122.08 -25.47 -65.43
N CYS A 658 -120.88 -25.01 -64.97
CA CYS A 658 -119.46 -25.49 -64.87
C CYS A 658 -118.61 -24.67 -63.81
N ASP A 659 -117.24 -24.60 -63.81
CA ASP A 659 -116.37 -24.54 -62.57
C ASP A 659 -114.93 -23.82 -62.64
N ARG A 660 -114.24 -23.56 -61.47
CA ARG A 660 -112.76 -23.30 -61.13
C ARG A 660 -112.06 -21.89 -61.31
N ASP A 661 -110.85 -21.49 -60.77
CA ASP A 661 -110.02 -21.66 -59.51
C ASP A 661 -108.71 -20.73 -59.46
N VAL A 662 -107.92 -20.71 -58.33
CA VAL A 662 -106.41 -20.49 -58.15
C VAL A 662 -105.72 -19.09 -57.79
N SER A 663 -104.74 -19.07 -56.82
CA SER A 663 -103.39 -18.33 -56.71
C SER A 663 -102.97 -17.17 -55.70
N SER A 664 -101.62 -16.98 -55.49
CA SER A 664 -100.78 -15.83 -54.92
C SER A 664 -100.41 -15.72 -53.39
N MET A 665 -99.38 -14.99 -52.82
CA MET A 665 -97.93 -14.60 -53.11
C MET A 665 -97.23 -13.76 -51.93
N GLY A 666 -95.87 -13.65 -51.75
CA GLY A 666 -95.14 -12.67 -50.83
C GLY A 666 -93.64 -12.94 -50.39
N SER A 667 -92.76 -11.93 -50.08
CA SER A 667 -91.24 -12.09 -49.94
C SER A 667 -90.35 -11.05 -49.14
N ARG A 668 -89.05 -11.40 -48.87
CA ARG A 668 -87.79 -10.60 -48.51
C ARG A 668 -87.49 -10.27 -47.01
N SER A 669 -86.31 -9.84 -46.45
CA SER A 669 -84.81 -9.66 -46.68
C SER A 669 -84.16 -9.14 -45.33
N SER A 670 -82.86 -8.88 -44.97
CA SER A 670 -81.38 -9.11 -45.25
C SER A 670 -80.56 -8.32 -44.13
N SER A 671 -79.23 -8.24 -43.82
CA SER A 671 -77.85 -8.74 -44.18
C SER A 671 -76.76 -8.25 -43.13
N SER A 672 -75.44 -8.60 -43.18
CA SER A 672 -74.34 -8.23 -42.20
C SER A 672 -72.88 -8.36 -42.77
N GLY A 673 -71.78 -7.94 -42.08
CA GLY A 673 -70.37 -8.42 -42.34
C GLY A 673 -69.20 -7.39 -42.47
N SER A 674 -67.91 -7.81 -42.39
CA SER A 674 -66.72 -6.92 -42.20
C SER A 674 -65.35 -7.36 -42.85
N LEU A 675 -64.36 -6.44 -42.88
CA LEU A 675 -62.87 -6.55 -43.09
C LEU A 675 -62.21 -7.03 -44.42
N ASN A 676 -61.19 -6.28 -44.94
CA ASN A 676 -59.76 -6.70 -44.95
C ASN A 676 -58.73 -5.73 -45.60
N ALA A 677 -57.45 -5.80 -45.16
CA ALA A 677 -56.29 -4.99 -45.60
C ALA A 677 -54.98 -5.83 -45.80
N ARG A 678 -53.85 -5.24 -46.24
CA ARG A 678 -52.75 -5.99 -46.90
C ARG A 678 -51.32 -5.35 -46.94
N HIS A 679 -50.28 -6.12 -46.57
CA HIS A 679 -48.81 -5.93 -46.86
C HIS A 679 -48.06 -4.77 -46.13
N GLY A 680 -46.71 -4.69 -46.08
CA GLY A 680 -45.60 -5.56 -46.54
C GLY A 680 -44.21 -4.89 -46.32
N SER A 681 -43.09 -5.63 -46.43
CA SER A 681 -41.74 -5.19 -45.94
C SER A 681 -40.71 -4.82 -47.04
N GLY A 682 -39.73 -3.96 -46.73
CA GLY A 682 -38.33 -4.11 -47.21
C GLY A 682 -37.49 -2.86 -47.64
N VAL A 683 -36.27 -2.78 -47.06
CA VAL A 683 -34.94 -2.53 -47.71
C VAL A 683 -34.47 -1.10 -48.13
N GLU A 684 -33.31 -0.68 -47.55
CA GLU A 684 -32.22 0.25 -48.02
C GLU A 684 -32.55 1.72 -48.46
N GLU A 685 -31.62 2.70 -48.61
CA GLU A 685 -30.16 2.86 -48.36
C GLU A 685 -29.81 4.36 -48.05
N ARG A 686 -28.58 4.64 -47.56
CA ARG A 686 -27.75 5.85 -47.83
C ARG A 686 -28.03 7.23 -47.14
N SER A 687 -26.98 8.06 -47.19
CA SER A 687 -26.79 9.45 -46.66
C SER A 687 -26.22 10.33 -47.82
N PRO A 688 -25.88 11.66 -47.72
CA PRO A 688 -25.74 12.54 -46.55
C PRO A 688 -26.19 14.05 -46.68
N GLU A 689 -25.99 14.80 -45.58
CA GLU A 689 -25.66 16.26 -45.43
C GLU A 689 -26.27 17.37 -46.33
N SER A 690 -26.90 18.39 -45.70
CA SER A 690 -26.37 19.80 -45.66
C SER A 690 -27.31 20.88 -45.07
N GLN A 691 -26.72 21.85 -44.35
CA GLN A 691 -27.10 23.28 -44.17
C GLN A 691 -28.50 23.71 -43.65
N SER A 692 -28.56 24.34 -42.46
CA SER A 692 -28.79 25.81 -42.28
C SER A 692 -29.14 26.22 -40.82
N GLY A 693 -28.77 27.45 -40.42
CA GLY A 693 -29.22 28.15 -39.19
C GLY A 693 -30.09 29.37 -39.54
N PRO A 694 -30.22 30.45 -38.72
CA PRO A 694 -29.51 30.83 -37.48
C PRO A 694 -30.49 31.18 -36.29
N THR A 695 -30.14 31.77 -35.12
CA THR A 695 -28.90 32.45 -34.65
C THR A 695 -28.38 31.89 -33.30
N VAL A 696 -28.27 32.51 -32.10
CA VAL A 696 -28.71 33.81 -31.48
C VAL A 696 -27.59 34.38 -30.57
N VAL A 697 -27.70 35.65 -30.17
CA VAL A 697 -26.66 36.50 -29.53
C VAL A 697 -26.70 36.50 -27.99
N MET A 698 -25.52 36.47 -27.33
CA MET A 698 -25.18 37.39 -26.23
C MET A 698 -23.66 37.65 -26.19
N VAL A 699 -23.23 38.72 -25.53
CA VAL A 699 -21.88 39.32 -25.59
C VAL A 699 -21.34 39.55 -24.18
N ASP A 700 -20.02 39.42 -23.98
CA ASP A 700 -19.28 40.35 -23.11
C ASP A 700 -17.80 40.48 -23.53
N SER A 701 -17.13 41.57 -23.13
CA SER A 701 -15.80 41.96 -23.65
C SER A 701 -14.91 42.64 -22.61
N TYR A 702 -13.67 42.15 -22.44
CA TYR A 702 -12.61 42.75 -21.63
C TYR A 702 -11.29 42.82 -22.43
N PRO A 703 -10.36 43.74 -22.11
CA PRO A 703 -9.36 44.23 -23.06
C PRO A 703 -8.25 43.22 -23.38
N GLU A 704 -7.88 43.19 -24.66
CA GLU A 704 -6.96 42.22 -25.23
C GLU A 704 -5.49 42.61 -25.02
N VAL A 705 -4.81 41.91 -24.10
CA VAL A 705 -3.35 41.79 -24.15
C VAL A 705 -3.02 40.85 -25.30
N ASP A 706 -2.25 41.33 -26.28
CA ASP A 706 -1.99 40.61 -27.54
C ASP A 706 -1.49 39.18 -27.28
N LYS A 707 -2.32 38.22 -27.70
CA LYS A 707 -2.10 36.78 -27.55
C LYS A 707 -0.83 36.35 -28.28
N ALA A 708 -0.45 37.00 -29.39
CA ALA A 708 0.79 36.72 -30.11
C ALA A 708 2.03 37.10 -29.28
N VAL A 709 2.02 38.27 -28.63
CA VAL A 709 3.12 38.71 -27.74
C VAL A 709 3.26 37.80 -26.52
N LEU A 710 2.13 37.35 -25.96
CA LEU A 710 2.12 36.37 -24.86
C LEU A 710 2.69 35.01 -25.28
N VAL A 711 2.25 34.47 -26.42
CA VAL A 711 2.79 33.22 -26.99
C VAL A 711 4.28 33.35 -27.32
N GLU A 712 4.72 34.45 -27.94
CA GLU A 712 6.13 34.64 -28.26
C GLU A 712 6.99 34.81 -27.01
N ARG A 713 6.47 35.44 -25.94
CA ARG A 713 7.12 35.50 -24.62
C ARG A 713 7.24 34.11 -23.99
N ILE A 714 6.20 33.28 -24.09
CA ILE A 714 6.20 31.88 -23.62
C ILE A 714 7.24 31.06 -24.40
N VAL A 715 7.27 31.14 -25.74
CA VAL A 715 8.26 30.43 -26.58
C VAL A 715 9.69 30.89 -26.30
N ARG A 716 9.91 32.19 -26.05
CA ARG A 716 11.21 32.72 -25.63
C ARG A 716 11.62 32.21 -24.24
N LEU A 717 10.68 32.10 -23.29
CA LEU A 717 10.93 31.52 -21.98
C LEU A 717 11.20 30.01 -22.04
N GLN A 718 10.44 29.25 -22.84
CA GLN A 718 10.65 27.83 -23.07
C GLN A 718 12.03 27.55 -23.69
N LYS A 719 12.44 28.31 -24.73
CA LYS A 719 13.80 28.20 -25.30
C LYS A 719 14.90 28.58 -24.31
N ALA A 720 14.65 29.55 -23.42
CA ALA A 720 15.59 29.90 -22.34
C ALA A 720 15.64 28.82 -21.24
N HIS A 721 14.53 28.13 -20.97
CA HIS A 721 14.47 27.06 -19.99
C HIS A 721 15.12 25.77 -20.51
N ALA A 722 14.91 25.41 -21.79
CA ALA A 722 15.59 24.30 -22.44
C ALA A 722 17.12 24.47 -22.40
N ARG A 723 17.64 25.66 -22.76
CA ARG A 723 19.08 25.95 -22.67
C ARG A 723 19.65 25.95 -21.26
N LYS A 724 18.83 26.18 -20.24
CA LYS A 724 19.22 26.00 -18.83
C LYS A 724 19.24 24.52 -18.47
N GLN A 725 18.25 23.76 -18.92
CA GLN A 725 18.12 22.32 -18.70
C GLN A 725 19.28 21.54 -19.33
N GLU A 726 19.58 21.79 -20.61
CA GLU A 726 20.77 21.27 -21.33
C GLU A 726 22.08 21.56 -20.56
N LYS A 727 22.18 22.73 -19.91
CA LYS A 727 23.36 23.11 -19.14
C LYS A 727 23.41 22.50 -17.74
N ILE A 728 22.26 22.24 -17.12
CA ILE A 728 22.16 21.47 -15.88
C ILE A 728 22.60 20.02 -16.14
N GLU A 729 22.04 19.38 -17.18
CA GLU A 729 22.38 18.02 -17.60
C GLU A 729 23.88 17.88 -17.90
N PHE A 730 24.47 18.82 -18.66
CA PHE A 730 25.91 18.87 -18.90
C PHE A 730 26.74 19.00 -17.60
N MET A 731 26.29 19.82 -16.65
CA MET A 731 26.98 19.97 -15.37
C MET A 731 26.83 18.73 -14.48
N GLU A 732 25.67 18.08 -14.48
CA GLU A 732 25.44 16.82 -13.77
C GLU A 732 26.31 15.69 -14.31
N ASP A 733 26.44 15.55 -15.64
CA ASP A 733 27.31 14.54 -16.24
C ASP A 733 28.80 14.81 -15.98
N HIS A 734 29.24 16.07 -15.99
CA HIS A 734 30.60 16.42 -15.58
C HIS A 734 30.84 16.13 -14.09
N ILE A 735 29.86 16.35 -13.21
CA ILE A 735 29.92 15.99 -11.78
C ILE A 735 29.97 14.46 -11.61
N LYS A 736 29.15 13.70 -12.33
CA LYS A 736 29.20 12.21 -12.34
C LYS A 736 30.59 11.74 -12.75
N GLN A 737 31.15 12.28 -13.83
CA GLN A 737 32.49 11.93 -14.32
C GLN A 737 33.60 12.28 -13.33
N LEU A 738 33.54 13.43 -12.66
CA LEU A 738 34.47 13.82 -11.60
C LEU A 738 34.38 12.88 -10.38
N VAL A 739 33.18 12.49 -9.96
CA VAL A 739 32.97 11.52 -8.88
C VAL A 739 33.50 10.13 -9.27
N GLU A 740 33.33 9.72 -10.52
CA GLU A 740 33.89 8.47 -11.06
C GLU A 740 35.43 8.48 -11.02
N GLU A 741 36.06 9.57 -11.44
CA GLU A 741 37.51 9.75 -11.40
C GLU A 741 38.07 9.82 -9.97
N ILE A 742 37.36 10.47 -9.05
CA ILE A 742 37.71 10.45 -7.62
C ILE A 742 37.64 9.01 -7.09
N ARG A 743 36.56 8.27 -7.36
CA ARG A 743 36.41 6.86 -6.94
C ARG A 743 37.51 5.96 -7.52
N LYS A 744 37.89 6.13 -8.79
CA LYS A 744 39.03 5.42 -9.40
C LYS A 744 40.34 5.75 -8.68
N LYS A 745 40.63 7.04 -8.47
CA LYS A 745 41.85 7.48 -7.78
C LYS A 745 41.90 7.00 -6.33
N THR A 746 40.78 7.03 -5.60
CA THR A 746 40.68 6.45 -4.25
C THR A 746 40.95 4.94 -4.26
N LYS A 747 40.37 4.17 -5.19
CA LYS A 747 40.66 2.73 -5.34
C LYS A 747 42.12 2.45 -5.70
N ILE A 748 42.74 3.29 -6.54
CA ILE A 748 44.17 3.19 -6.87
C ILE A 748 45.01 3.46 -5.61
N ILE A 749 44.77 4.56 -4.89
CA ILE A 749 45.47 4.90 -3.64
C ILE A 749 45.31 3.78 -2.60
N GLN A 750 44.09 3.27 -2.39
CA GLN A 750 43.84 2.11 -1.52
C GLN A 750 44.62 0.87 -1.99
N SER A 751 44.68 0.60 -3.30
CA SER A 751 45.47 -0.52 -3.84
C SER A 751 46.99 -0.30 -3.80
N TYR A 752 47.49 0.92 -3.59
CA TYR A 752 48.90 1.18 -3.29
C TYR A 752 49.17 1.03 -1.79
N VAL A 753 48.35 1.64 -0.93
CA VAL A 753 48.45 1.53 0.54
C VAL A 753 48.27 0.09 1.05
N LEU A 754 47.49 -0.75 0.36
CA LEU A 754 47.32 -2.18 0.66
C LEU A 754 48.33 -3.10 -0.05
N ARG A 755 49.34 -2.54 -0.75
CA ARG A 755 50.34 -3.31 -1.53
C ARG A 755 51.77 -2.93 -1.19
N GLU A 756 52.04 -1.68 -0.82
CA GLU A 756 53.34 -1.25 -0.29
C GLU A 756 53.29 -1.25 1.24
N GLU A 757 54.10 -2.13 1.84
CA GLU A 757 54.36 -2.12 3.28
C GLU A 757 55.04 -0.81 3.69
N SER A 758 54.91 -0.44 4.97
CA SER A 758 55.37 0.84 5.54
C SER A 758 56.90 0.98 5.59
N GLY A 759 57.51 1.14 4.42
CA GLY A 759 58.96 1.26 4.22
C GLY A 759 59.38 1.59 2.78
N ALA A 760 58.52 1.39 1.77
CA ALA A 760 58.86 1.63 0.35
C ALA A 760 59.13 3.10 -0.02
N LEU A 761 58.71 4.06 0.82
CA LEU A 761 58.89 5.50 0.59
C LEU A 761 60.23 6.05 1.14
N SER A 762 61.28 5.23 1.19
CA SER A 762 62.63 5.72 1.49
C SER A 762 63.19 6.53 0.31
N SER A 763 63.74 7.71 0.61
CA SER A 763 64.44 8.52 -0.40
C SER A 763 65.74 7.83 -0.82
N GLU A 764 66.10 7.89 -2.10
CA GLU A 764 67.36 7.34 -2.64
C GLU A 764 68.59 7.78 -1.84
N ALA A 765 68.61 9.02 -1.33
CA ALA A 765 69.68 9.53 -0.47
C ALA A 765 69.78 8.79 0.87
N SER A 766 68.66 8.30 1.41
CA SER A 766 68.63 7.49 2.63
C SER A 766 69.10 6.05 2.37
N ASP A 767 68.74 5.47 1.22
CA ASP A 767 69.15 4.11 0.86
C ASP A 767 70.62 4.04 0.43
N PHE A 768 71.16 5.09 -0.21
CA PHE A 768 72.59 5.23 -0.40
C PHE A 768 73.35 5.27 0.94
N ASN A 769 72.84 5.99 1.95
CA ASN A 769 73.42 6.01 3.29
C ASN A 769 73.32 4.65 4.01
N LYS A 770 72.17 3.95 3.95
CA LYS A 770 72.04 2.56 4.45
C LYS A 770 73.06 1.64 3.79
N ALA A 771 73.20 1.71 2.46
CA ALA A 771 74.15 0.90 1.69
C ALA A 771 75.62 1.26 1.96
N GLN A 772 75.92 2.47 2.42
CA GLN A 772 77.26 2.89 2.84
C GLN A 772 77.56 2.44 4.28
N LEU A 773 76.59 2.51 5.19
CA LEU A 773 76.68 1.96 6.55
C LEU A 773 76.85 0.44 6.54
N GLY A 774 76.10 -0.28 5.71
CA GLY A 774 76.20 -1.73 5.54
C GLY A 774 77.59 -2.23 5.13
N ARG A 775 78.38 -1.40 4.42
CA ARG A 775 79.75 -1.73 4.00
C ARG A 775 80.81 -1.58 5.09
N ARG A 776 80.50 -0.97 6.24
CA ARG A 776 81.48 -0.78 7.33
C ARG A 776 81.60 -1.97 8.30
N GLY A 777 80.70 -2.95 8.22
CA GLY A 777 80.72 -4.16 9.06
C GLY A 777 80.30 -3.93 10.52
N GLY A 778 80.19 -5.03 11.26
CA GLY A 778 79.80 -5.02 12.67
C GLY A 778 78.30 -4.87 12.91
N ILE A 779 77.94 -4.78 14.19
CA ILE A 779 76.56 -4.77 14.72
C ILE A 779 75.67 -3.71 14.04
N MET A 780 76.18 -2.49 13.81
CA MET A 780 75.43 -1.42 13.13
C MET A 780 75.15 -1.70 11.65
N ALA A 781 76.04 -2.41 10.94
CA ALA A 781 75.79 -2.82 9.56
C ALA A 781 74.67 -3.88 9.48
N SER A 782 74.61 -4.78 10.47
CA SER A 782 73.58 -5.82 10.59
C SER A 782 72.20 -5.28 11.04
N LEU A 783 72.11 -4.02 11.51
CA LEU A 783 70.83 -3.35 11.81
C LEU A 783 70.23 -2.62 10.59
N TYR A 784 71.06 -2.23 9.61
CA TYR A 784 70.61 -1.53 8.40
C TYR A 784 70.62 -2.39 7.12
N THR A 785 71.07 -3.65 7.21
CA THR A 785 71.03 -4.62 6.10
C THR A 785 70.31 -5.89 6.54
N SER A 786 69.46 -6.45 5.67
CA SER A 786 68.64 -7.64 5.93
C SER A 786 69.42 -8.95 5.85
N HIS A 787 70.70 -8.94 6.20
CA HIS A 787 71.57 -10.12 6.29
C HIS A 787 72.24 -10.15 7.67
N PRO A 788 71.94 -11.13 8.53
CA PRO A 788 72.60 -11.29 9.83
C PRO A 788 74.03 -11.81 9.62
N ALA A 789 74.96 -10.91 9.32
CA ALA A 789 76.36 -11.25 9.07
C ALA A 789 77.14 -11.56 10.36
N ASP A 790 76.69 -11.03 11.51
CA ASP A 790 77.30 -11.23 12.82
C ASP A 790 76.44 -12.12 13.73
N SER A 791 76.98 -13.26 14.16
CA SER A 791 76.35 -14.15 15.16
C SER A 791 76.27 -13.52 16.57
N GLY A 792 76.78 -12.29 16.76
CA GLY A 792 76.68 -11.51 17.99
C GLY A 792 75.42 -10.65 18.12
N LEU A 793 74.65 -10.43 17.03
CA LEU A 793 73.39 -9.68 17.08
C LEU A 793 72.25 -10.60 17.54
N THR A 794 72.11 -10.77 18.87
CA THR A 794 70.96 -11.45 19.46
C THR A 794 69.73 -10.53 19.52
N LEU A 795 68.53 -11.12 19.59
CA LEU A 795 67.27 -10.37 19.71
C LEU A 795 67.24 -9.51 20.99
N ASP A 796 67.79 -10.01 22.10
CA ASP A 796 67.94 -9.23 23.33
C ASP A 796 68.83 -7.99 23.10
N LEU A 797 69.94 -8.13 22.35
CA LEU A 797 70.84 -7.02 22.06
C LEU A 797 70.23 -6.00 21.10
N SER A 798 69.42 -6.41 20.12
CA SER A 798 68.72 -5.46 19.24
C SER A 798 67.60 -4.70 19.97
N LEU A 799 66.90 -5.36 20.91
CA LEU A 799 65.93 -4.72 21.80
C LEU A 799 66.59 -3.76 22.81
N GLU A 800 67.75 -4.13 23.36
CA GLU A 800 68.59 -3.29 24.23
C GLU A 800 69.10 -2.04 23.48
N ILE A 801 69.53 -2.19 22.22
CA ILE A 801 69.94 -1.08 21.35
C ILE A 801 68.74 -0.18 21.01
N ASN A 802 67.60 -0.75 20.61
CA ASN A 802 66.40 0.03 20.31
C ASN A 802 65.89 0.83 21.52
N ARG A 803 65.87 0.24 22.72
CA ARG A 803 65.53 0.98 23.96
C ARG A 803 66.47 2.16 24.22
N LYS A 804 67.78 2.00 23.98
CA LYS A 804 68.77 3.07 24.16
C LYS A 804 68.65 4.16 23.09
N LEU A 805 68.42 3.78 21.83
CA LEU A 805 68.15 4.72 20.74
C LEU A 805 66.86 5.51 20.99
N GLN A 806 65.79 4.83 21.42
CA GLN A 806 64.52 5.47 21.76
C GLN A 806 64.69 6.46 22.93
N ALA A 807 65.35 6.07 24.02
CA ALA A 807 65.61 6.98 25.15
C ALA A 807 66.45 8.22 24.75
N VAL A 808 67.44 8.05 23.86
CA VAL A 808 68.22 9.17 23.30
C VAL A 808 67.36 10.07 22.39
N LEU A 809 66.44 9.48 21.63
CA LEU A 809 65.54 10.21 20.73
C LEU A 809 64.47 10.99 21.54
N GLU A 810 63.92 10.40 22.59
CA GLU A 810 63.00 11.03 23.55
C GLU A 810 63.68 12.18 24.30
N ASP A 811 64.89 11.99 24.83
CA ASP A 811 65.69 13.05 25.46
C ASP A 811 66.05 14.18 24.47
N THR A 812 66.38 13.84 23.22
CA THR A 812 66.66 14.82 22.16
C THR A 812 65.41 15.62 21.77
N LEU A 813 64.25 14.97 21.65
CA LEU A 813 62.96 15.64 21.42
C LEU A 813 62.59 16.54 22.60
N LEU A 814 62.71 16.05 23.83
CA LEU A 814 62.43 16.80 25.05
C LEU A 814 63.33 18.05 25.15
N LYS A 815 64.61 17.92 24.82
CA LYS A 815 65.56 19.04 24.75
C LYS A 815 65.20 20.02 23.64
N ASN A 816 64.85 19.56 22.43
CA ASN A 816 64.42 20.44 21.34
C ASN A 816 63.12 21.18 21.68
N ILE A 817 62.12 20.50 22.23
CA ILE A 817 60.86 21.11 22.70
C ILE A 817 61.15 22.13 23.81
N THR A 818 62.02 21.80 24.78
CA THR A 818 62.42 22.72 25.85
C THR A 818 63.18 23.94 25.31
N CYS A 819 64.04 23.77 24.31
CA CYS A 819 64.75 24.87 23.65
C CYS A 819 63.80 25.75 22.82
N LEU A 820 62.85 25.15 22.08
CA LEU A 820 61.80 25.87 21.35
C LEU A 820 60.90 26.65 22.30
N LEU A 821 60.44 26.04 23.40
CA LEU A 821 59.66 26.73 24.43
C LEU A 821 60.45 27.88 25.05
N LYS A 822 61.73 27.70 25.38
CA LYS A 822 62.60 28.79 25.86
C LYS A 822 62.80 29.88 24.81
N TYR A 823 62.91 29.53 23.53
CA TYR A 823 63.08 30.49 22.44
C TYR A 823 61.80 31.31 22.21
N VAL A 824 60.64 30.65 22.14
CA VAL A 824 59.31 31.27 22.03
C VAL A 824 59.02 32.15 23.24
N TYR A 825 59.23 31.64 24.47
CA TYR A 825 59.03 32.43 25.69
C TYR A 825 59.93 33.66 25.75
N LYS A 826 61.19 33.53 25.32
CA LYS A 826 62.13 34.66 25.24
C LYS A 826 61.73 35.68 24.18
N HIS A 827 61.23 35.26 23.02
CA HIS A 827 60.68 36.16 22.00
C HIS A 827 59.38 36.83 22.46
N GLN A 828 58.46 36.09 23.08
CA GLN A 828 57.21 36.63 23.63
C GLN A 828 57.51 37.68 24.72
N HIS A 829 58.46 37.42 25.61
CA HIS A 829 58.89 38.37 26.64
C HIS A 829 59.65 39.57 26.06
N PHE A 830 60.33 39.42 24.91
CA PHE A 830 60.97 40.54 24.21
C PHE A 830 59.95 41.42 23.48
N ALA A 831 58.96 40.82 22.81
CA ALA A 831 57.84 41.51 22.17
C ALA A 831 57.00 42.28 23.21
N ASN A 832 56.68 41.65 24.35
CA ASN A 832 55.98 42.29 25.47
C ASN A 832 56.81 43.38 26.19
N HIS A 833 58.08 43.59 25.81
CA HIS A 833 58.93 44.69 26.29
C HIS A 833 59.18 45.79 25.25
N LEU A 834 58.66 45.59 24.02
CA LEU A 834 58.72 46.50 22.88
C LEU A 834 57.35 47.11 22.53
N SER A 835 56.33 46.77 23.33
CA SER A 835 54.99 47.39 23.37
C SER A 835 54.76 48.06 24.72
#